data_AF-A0A848VGF7-F1
#
_entry.id   AF-A0A848VGF7-F1
#
_cell.length_a   1.000
_cell.length_b   1.000
_cell.length_c   1.000
_cell.angle_alpha   90.00
_cell.angle_beta   90.00
_cell.angle_gamma   90.00
#
_symmetry.space_group_name_H-M   'P 1'
#
loop_
_entity.id
_entity.type
_entity.pdbx_description
1 polymer ?
#
loop_
_entity_poly.entity_id
_entity_poly.type
_entity_poly.pdbx_seq_one_letter_code
_entity_poly.pdbx_strand_id
1 'polypeptide(L)'
;MTRFTFLALALFLTAEAAAQPVSVPRKLRATVLTAEGRMDARTGHPRVLFGTDYRAAAGTPLDMARSFLVDRAAALGLEGVDLEHTSTLATPGGSRVRFRQVLGGTPVFGTDVVVSLGHDGKVAFLTNNAEPGLAPPPAARSAGMSADAATERAGAYLGAQAEARVIRAESVYFVRDGRAIPAQQVDMAGGGVPGDWRVVVDAESGDILMAENRSPGRRPGAVGDARPRTEVKSSVEIEARSLKAAKGVVEVSAPGARATRSFNRAAVRRVDASGWVFDPDPLSRAQATYGGEFVDADDTDSQALTDQLVEVTLRDVSFDGTTYLLEGPYARVSDVEGPFDGVFSQTNPSFHYTRGDSSFEATNIYHHLDQSLRYINETLGFSLKPYQYDAGLLYDPHGWDGDDQSSYSPSEGLLSFGEGGVDDGEDVDVILHELGHGLHDWLTNGGLSQVDGLSEGVGDYWANSYHRSLGFWDSSQEERAWIFHWDGHNEFFNGRTAAYGATYPDGLIDQIHTDGQIWASSVMEIWEELGRETTDLLFLEALSMTGSTSSQSDAALAFMSADSLLNGAANIDVIREVFQRRGYLIRANFAATARAGEGPLSVLFFDASFVAGGSPSSWAWDFDDDGVTDATGASAQWSFTNPGLYTVSLTIEADGVQSTLRLEDFISVNSGIYLWQGGRQQFDRSGDYMRNHFLVRQLQNAYSNSATVHSPLAGYQAVFLSLGSFDTRATRLDEGMASTLRQYIQQGGQVFLDGSEALGFDQADSESFLALFGLSGSDDGLSTQTPVQNLTGVSGAITEGLQFSSSSQAGTTWIDVYTPEPPAVAAFVEAGLGTVAVQNERTDGGKTFAMSYALGHLDDGTSSRAELLDRVLEWFGFSLPTDTESAGLPGAFELGAPFPNPVSGTLSVNYTLPLPAVISLDVFDTLGRR
;
A
#
# COMPACT_ATOMS: atom_id res chain seq x y z
N MET A 1 -70.03 -18.63 10.66
CA MET A 1 -69.38 -19.06 11.91
C MET A 1 -68.04 -19.67 11.53
N THR A 2 -67.00 -19.22 12.23
CA THR A 2 -65.58 -19.67 12.18
C THR A 2 -64.81 -19.41 10.89
N ARG A 3 -64.22 -18.20 10.79
CA ARG A 3 -63.05 -17.89 9.96
C ARG A 3 -61.81 -18.46 10.66
N PHE A 4 -61.03 -19.29 9.99
CA PHE A 4 -59.65 -19.59 10.37
C PHE A 4 -58.72 -18.82 9.44
N THR A 5 -58.00 -17.86 10.01
CA THR A 5 -56.93 -17.10 9.38
C THR A 5 -55.68 -17.98 9.42
N PHE A 6 -55.16 -18.41 8.27
CA PHE A 6 -53.82 -18.97 8.19
C PHE A 6 -52.82 -17.81 8.17
N LEU A 7 -52.05 -17.70 9.25
CA LEU A 7 -50.89 -16.83 9.35
C LEU A 7 -49.80 -17.46 8.47
N ALA A 8 -49.54 -16.88 7.30
CA ALA A 8 -48.36 -17.19 6.51
C ALA A 8 -47.15 -16.61 7.25
N LEU A 9 -46.40 -17.49 7.93
CA LEU A 9 -45.10 -17.17 8.49
C LEU A 9 -44.15 -17.03 7.29
N ALA A 10 -43.93 -15.80 6.84
CA ALA A 10 -42.83 -15.47 5.96
C ALA A 10 -41.53 -15.73 6.75
N LEU A 11 -40.91 -16.90 6.51
CA LEU A 11 -39.50 -17.06 6.82
C LEU A 11 -38.75 -16.11 5.89
N PHE A 12 -38.39 -14.93 6.40
CA PHE A 12 -37.24 -14.22 5.89
C PHE A 12 -36.02 -15.07 6.22
N LEU A 13 -35.62 -15.92 5.28
CA LEU A 13 -34.23 -16.37 5.19
C LEU A 13 -33.44 -15.13 4.79
N THR A 14 -32.97 -14.38 5.79
CA THR A 14 -31.83 -13.50 5.56
C THR A 14 -30.69 -14.45 5.19
N ALA A 15 -30.34 -14.50 3.91
CA ALA A 15 -29.01 -14.95 3.53
C ALA A 15 -28.06 -13.97 4.24
N GLU A 16 -27.48 -14.40 5.35
CA GLU A 16 -26.25 -13.77 5.83
C GLU A 16 -25.29 -13.85 4.65
N ALA A 17 -25.02 -12.71 4.02
CA ALA A 17 -23.90 -12.59 3.12
C ALA A 17 -22.69 -13.07 3.93
N ALA A 18 -22.13 -14.22 3.55
CA ALA A 18 -20.91 -14.71 4.15
C ALA A 18 -19.89 -13.56 4.06
N ALA A 19 -19.34 -13.14 5.19
CA ALA A 19 -18.32 -12.10 5.22
C ALA A 19 -17.20 -12.53 4.28
N GLN A 20 -16.76 -11.62 3.39
CA GLN A 20 -15.68 -11.93 2.46
C GLN A 20 -14.41 -12.31 3.23
N PRO A 21 -13.60 -13.25 2.71
CA PRO A 21 -12.33 -13.61 3.34
C PRO A 21 -11.42 -12.38 3.42
N VAL A 22 -10.94 -12.09 4.63
CA VAL A 22 -10.06 -10.96 4.90
C VAL A 22 -8.63 -11.39 4.56
N SER A 23 -7.93 -10.63 3.71
CA SER A 23 -6.51 -10.87 3.51
C SER A 23 -5.74 -10.70 4.82
N VAL A 24 -4.86 -11.65 5.13
CA VAL A 24 -3.91 -11.55 6.24
C VAL A 24 -2.53 -11.43 5.62
N PRO A 25 -2.09 -10.20 5.29
CA PRO A 25 -0.87 -10.00 4.54
C PRO A 25 0.35 -10.39 5.37
N ARG A 26 1.38 -10.90 4.69
CA ARG A 26 2.69 -11.10 5.31
C ARG A 26 3.28 -9.73 5.62
N LYS A 27 3.64 -9.49 6.89
CA LYS A 27 4.39 -8.28 7.26
C LYS A 27 5.79 -8.31 6.63
N LEU A 28 6.05 -7.34 5.74
CA LEU A 28 7.38 -7.15 5.18
C LEU A 28 8.35 -6.64 6.26
N ARG A 29 9.64 -6.92 6.05
CA ARG A 29 10.69 -6.48 6.97
C ARG A 29 11.06 -5.04 6.72
N ALA A 30 11.38 -4.34 7.81
CA ALA A 30 12.03 -3.04 7.72
C ALA A 30 13.39 -3.21 7.01
N THR A 31 13.67 -2.36 6.03
CA THR A 31 14.92 -2.35 5.29
C THR A 31 15.47 -0.94 5.15
N VAL A 32 16.77 -0.85 4.85
CA VAL A 32 17.48 0.41 4.65
C VAL A 32 18.19 0.34 3.29
N LEU A 33 18.04 1.37 2.47
CA LEU A 33 18.80 1.50 1.23
C LEU A 33 20.22 2.01 1.52
N THR A 34 21.19 1.45 0.82
CA THR A 34 22.64 1.73 0.94
C THR A 34 23.24 1.77 -0.46
N ALA A 35 24.43 2.36 -0.62
CA ALA A 35 25.07 2.50 -1.94
C ALA A 35 25.24 1.16 -2.68
N GLU A 36 25.34 0.04 -1.94
CA GLU A 36 25.51 -1.33 -2.45
C GLU A 36 24.19 -2.08 -2.70
N GLY A 37 23.05 -1.55 -2.24
CA GLY A 37 21.73 -2.15 -2.39
C GLY A 37 20.86 -1.99 -1.15
N ARG A 38 19.95 -2.95 -0.91
CA ARG A 38 18.98 -2.90 0.19
C ARG A 38 19.34 -3.87 1.30
N MET A 39 19.41 -3.38 2.52
CA MET A 39 19.84 -4.12 3.71
C MET A 39 18.65 -4.39 4.64
N ASP A 40 18.65 -5.54 5.31
CA ASP A 40 17.73 -5.82 6.43
C ASP A 40 18.07 -4.91 7.60
N ALA A 41 17.11 -4.09 8.06
CA ALA A 41 17.36 -3.05 9.06
C ALA A 41 17.77 -3.62 10.43
N ARG A 42 17.42 -4.88 10.72
CA ARG A 42 17.72 -5.54 12.00
C ARG A 42 19.08 -6.23 11.97
N THR A 43 19.41 -6.91 10.88
CA THR A 43 20.62 -7.74 10.80
C THR A 43 21.79 -7.06 10.10
N GLY A 44 21.53 -6.03 9.29
CA GLY A 44 22.51 -5.40 8.42
C GLY A 44 22.94 -6.26 7.23
N HIS A 45 22.33 -7.43 7.03
CA HIS A 45 22.64 -8.29 5.89
C HIS A 45 21.90 -7.84 4.62
N PRO A 46 22.49 -8.01 3.44
CA PRO A 46 21.86 -7.63 2.19
C PRO A 46 20.63 -8.47 1.87
N ARG A 47 19.53 -7.78 1.56
CA ARG A 47 18.33 -8.32 0.89
C ARG A 47 18.44 -8.14 -0.62
N VAL A 48 19.10 -7.08 -1.06
CA VAL A 48 19.46 -6.85 -2.47
C VAL A 48 20.91 -6.39 -2.53
N LEU A 49 21.68 -6.95 -3.46
CA LEU A 49 22.98 -6.42 -3.87
C LEU A 49 22.98 -6.20 -5.37
N PHE A 50 23.56 -5.09 -5.79
CA PHE A 50 23.79 -4.79 -7.21
C PHE A 50 25.24 -4.33 -7.42
N GLY A 51 25.72 -4.39 -8.66
CA GLY A 51 27.04 -3.85 -9.00
C GLY A 51 28.21 -4.59 -8.35
N THR A 52 28.08 -5.88 -8.08
CA THR A 52 29.14 -6.64 -7.38
C THR A 52 30.39 -6.84 -8.26
N ASP A 53 31.58 -6.86 -7.64
CA ASP A 53 32.84 -7.19 -8.32
C ASP A 53 33.17 -8.69 -8.29
N TYR A 54 32.24 -9.54 -7.85
CA TYR A 54 32.49 -10.97 -7.74
C TYR A 54 32.38 -11.66 -9.10
N ARG A 55 33.38 -12.49 -9.42
CA ARG A 55 33.41 -13.36 -10.60
C ARG A 55 33.61 -14.80 -10.14
N ALA A 56 32.62 -15.64 -10.43
CA ALA A 56 32.70 -17.06 -10.13
C ALA A 56 33.73 -17.76 -11.03
N ALA A 57 34.33 -18.85 -10.52
CA ALA A 57 35.11 -19.73 -11.37
C ALA A 57 34.21 -20.39 -12.42
N ALA A 58 34.75 -20.60 -13.64
CA ALA A 58 33.97 -21.19 -14.73
C ALA A 58 33.38 -22.55 -14.34
N GLY A 59 32.07 -22.71 -14.55
CA GLY A 59 31.31 -23.90 -14.20
C GLY A 59 29.90 -23.82 -14.75
N THR A 60 29.02 -24.72 -14.31
CA THR A 60 27.58 -24.54 -14.60
C THR A 60 27.06 -23.30 -13.87
N PRO A 61 25.98 -22.64 -14.34
CA PRO A 61 25.38 -21.52 -13.61
C PRO A 61 25.08 -21.84 -12.15
N LEU A 62 24.59 -23.06 -11.87
CA LEU A 62 24.33 -23.51 -10.51
C LEU A 62 25.61 -23.58 -9.66
N ASP A 63 26.70 -24.15 -10.19
CA ASP A 63 27.98 -24.23 -9.48
C ASP A 63 28.55 -22.83 -9.21
N MET A 64 28.45 -21.94 -10.19
CA MET A 64 28.88 -20.54 -10.08
C MET A 64 28.10 -19.80 -8.98
N ALA A 65 26.76 -19.90 -8.98
CA ALA A 65 25.92 -19.31 -7.95
C ALA A 65 26.20 -19.89 -6.56
N ARG A 66 26.35 -21.22 -6.45
CA ARG A 66 26.71 -21.86 -5.17
C ARG A 66 28.06 -21.40 -4.64
N SER A 67 29.05 -21.23 -5.52
CA SER A 67 30.38 -20.72 -5.12
C SER A 67 30.27 -19.32 -4.51
N PHE A 68 29.51 -18.43 -5.15
CA PHE A 68 29.27 -17.07 -4.64
C PHE A 68 28.61 -17.08 -3.26
N LEU A 69 27.52 -17.86 -3.11
CA LEU A 69 26.77 -17.93 -1.86
C LEU A 69 27.63 -18.51 -0.72
N VAL A 70 28.50 -19.49 -1.00
CA VAL A 70 29.44 -20.06 -0.02
C VAL A 70 30.54 -19.07 0.34
N ASP A 71 31.20 -18.48 -0.66
CA ASP A 71 32.31 -17.54 -0.46
C ASP A 71 31.88 -16.27 0.27
N ARG A 72 30.60 -15.89 0.14
CA ARG A 72 30.02 -14.69 0.77
C ARG A 72 29.05 -15.01 1.90
N ALA A 73 28.98 -16.25 2.39
CA ALA A 73 27.96 -16.69 3.35
C ALA A 73 27.86 -15.78 4.58
N ALA A 74 28.98 -15.41 5.20
CA ALA A 74 29.01 -14.51 6.36
C ALA A 74 28.43 -13.12 6.05
N ALA A 75 28.84 -12.52 4.92
CA ALA A 75 28.37 -11.20 4.52
C ALA A 75 26.88 -11.19 4.17
N LEU A 76 26.39 -12.28 3.58
CA LEU A 76 25.01 -12.45 3.16
C LEU A 76 24.07 -12.93 4.27
N GLY A 77 24.58 -13.24 5.46
CA GLY A 77 23.76 -13.84 6.53
C GLY A 77 23.28 -15.26 6.18
N LEU A 78 24.09 -16.03 5.47
CA LEU A 78 23.78 -17.40 5.02
C LEU A 78 24.59 -18.47 5.76
N GLU A 79 25.35 -18.12 6.79
CA GLU A 79 26.04 -19.11 7.62
C GLU A 79 25.04 -20.05 8.30
N GLY A 80 25.18 -21.36 8.03
CA GLY A 80 24.26 -22.37 8.55
C GLY A 80 22.86 -22.35 7.92
N VAL A 81 22.67 -21.60 6.84
CA VAL A 81 21.42 -21.60 6.05
C VAL A 81 21.52 -22.64 4.94
N ASP A 82 20.61 -23.60 4.94
CA ASP A 82 20.53 -24.59 3.87
C ASP A 82 19.67 -24.05 2.72
N LEU A 83 20.25 -24.04 1.50
CA LEU A 83 19.60 -23.55 0.29
C LEU A 83 19.40 -24.69 -0.74
N GLU A 84 18.14 -24.94 -1.05
CA GLU A 84 17.71 -25.86 -2.11
C GLU A 84 17.56 -25.10 -3.43
N HIS A 85 18.12 -25.64 -4.52
CA HIS A 85 17.97 -25.05 -5.86
C HIS A 85 16.55 -25.29 -6.38
N THR A 86 15.89 -24.24 -6.86
CA THR A 86 14.51 -24.30 -7.37
C THR A 86 14.45 -24.23 -8.89
N SER A 87 15.17 -23.28 -9.49
CA SER A 87 15.19 -23.13 -10.96
C SER A 87 16.46 -22.43 -11.45
N THR A 88 16.78 -22.66 -12.73
CA THR A 88 17.79 -21.91 -13.47
C THR A 88 17.16 -21.43 -14.76
N LEU A 89 17.03 -20.11 -14.92
CA LEU A 89 16.53 -19.47 -16.14
C LEU A 89 17.72 -18.94 -16.95
N ALA A 90 17.81 -19.31 -18.22
CA ALA A 90 18.75 -18.71 -19.16
C ALA A 90 18.09 -17.47 -19.80
N THR A 91 18.83 -16.37 -19.89
CA THR A 91 18.35 -15.11 -20.46
C THR A 91 19.38 -14.55 -21.45
N PRO A 92 19.01 -13.56 -22.29
CA PRO A 92 19.95 -12.94 -23.22
C PRO A 92 21.17 -12.32 -22.51
N GLY A 93 21.04 -11.82 -21.27
CA GLY A 93 22.17 -11.27 -20.52
C GLY A 93 22.90 -12.28 -19.61
N GLY A 94 22.42 -13.52 -19.49
CA GLY A 94 23.12 -14.58 -18.77
C GLY A 94 22.22 -15.64 -18.14
N SER A 95 22.32 -15.81 -16.82
CA SER A 95 21.54 -16.83 -16.09
C SER A 95 21.01 -16.31 -14.77
N ARG A 96 19.84 -16.80 -14.35
CA ARG A 96 19.23 -16.55 -13.04
C ARG A 96 19.12 -17.86 -12.30
N VAL A 97 19.79 -17.97 -11.16
CA VAL A 97 19.79 -19.19 -10.36
C VAL A 97 19.02 -18.91 -9.07
N ARG A 98 17.90 -19.62 -8.91
CA ARG A 98 16.98 -19.43 -7.79
C ARG A 98 17.13 -20.55 -6.77
N PHE A 99 17.04 -20.17 -5.52
CA PHE A 99 17.07 -21.07 -4.37
C PHE A 99 15.92 -20.73 -3.42
N ARG A 100 15.53 -21.70 -2.60
CA ARG A 100 14.69 -21.49 -1.42
C ARG A 100 15.42 -22.01 -0.19
N GLN A 101 15.20 -21.38 0.97
CA GLN A 101 15.70 -21.91 2.22
C GLN A 101 14.93 -23.17 2.62
N VAL A 102 15.66 -24.15 3.14
CA VAL A 102 15.10 -25.34 3.78
C VAL A 102 15.62 -25.45 5.22
N LEU A 103 14.82 -26.03 6.10
CA LEU A 103 15.20 -26.33 7.48
C LEU A 103 14.89 -27.81 7.73
N GLY A 104 15.93 -28.64 7.86
CA GLY A 104 15.75 -30.09 8.01
C GLY A 104 15.05 -30.75 6.82
N GLY A 105 15.18 -30.18 5.61
CA GLY A 105 14.55 -30.66 4.39
C GLY A 105 13.12 -30.13 4.13
N THR A 106 12.56 -29.35 5.07
CA THR A 106 11.25 -28.69 4.87
C THR A 106 11.46 -27.25 4.39
N PRO A 107 10.78 -26.79 3.33
CA PRO A 107 10.88 -25.41 2.84
C PRO A 107 10.51 -24.38 3.90
N VAL A 108 11.22 -23.26 3.93
CA VAL A 108 10.85 -22.08 4.71
C VAL A 108 10.07 -21.13 3.80
N PHE A 109 8.84 -20.78 4.19
CA PHE A 109 7.92 -20.01 3.37
C PHE A 109 8.48 -18.61 3.02
N GLY A 110 8.46 -18.26 1.72
CA GLY A 110 8.79 -16.92 1.24
C GLY A 110 10.25 -16.50 1.44
N THR A 111 11.20 -17.42 1.25
CA THR A 111 12.65 -17.25 1.46
C THR A 111 13.49 -17.42 0.18
N ASP A 112 13.00 -16.90 -0.94
CA ASP A 112 13.71 -16.99 -2.22
C ASP A 112 15.06 -16.25 -2.22
N VAL A 113 16.08 -16.87 -2.80
CA VAL A 113 17.39 -16.26 -3.05
C VAL A 113 17.69 -16.39 -4.54
N VAL A 114 17.98 -15.27 -5.21
CA VAL A 114 18.21 -15.23 -6.67
C VAL A 114 19.59 -14.67 -6.94
N VAL A 115 20.44 -15.46 -7.61
CA VAL A 115 21.77 -15.01 -8.07
C VAL A 115 21.71 -14.79 -9.58
N SER A 116 21.95 -13.56 -10.01
CA SER A 116 21.99 -13.18 -11.42
C SER A 116 23.42 -13.13 -11.93
N LEU A 117 23.73 -14.01 -12.87
CA LEU A 117 25.05 -14.20 -13.46
C LEU A 117 25.09 -13.68 -14.88
N GLY A 118 26.12 -12.92 -15.24
CA GLY A 118 26.45 -12.64 -16.63
C GLY A 118 27.11 -13.84 -17.33
N HIS A 119 27.16 -13.81 -18.66
CA HIS A 119 27.83 -14.86 -19.47
C HIS A 119 29.32 -15.06 -19.12
N ASP A 120 29.94 -14.03 -18.55
CA ASP A 120 31.34 -14.02 -18.11
C ASP A 120 31.54 -14.51 -16.66
N GLY A 121 30.48 -15.03 -16.02
CA GLY A 121 30.48 -15.51 -14.64
C GLY A 121 30.48 -14.41 -13.57
N LYS A 122 30.32 -13.13 -13.95
CA LYS A 122 30.15 -12.03 -13.00
C LYS A 122 28.78 -12.14 -12.32
N VAL A 123 28.74 -11.98 -10.99
CA VAL A 123 27.48 -11.81 -10.26
C VAL A 123 27.04 -10.36 -10.40
N ALA A 124 26.00 -10.10 -11.18
CA ALA A 124 25.52 -8.75 -11.45
C ALA A 124 24.52 -8.27 -10.38
N PHE A 125 23.71 -9.19 -9.86
CA PHE A 125 22.63 -8.88 -8.94
C PHE A 125 22.33 -10.07 -8.00
N LEU A 126 21.86 -9.78 -6.79
CA LEU A 126 21.38 -10.75 -5.82
C LEU A 126 20.09 -10.23 -5.19
N THR A 127 19.07 -11.08 -5.08
CA THR A 127 18.01 -10.93 -4.06
C THR A 127 18.15 -12.05 -3.03
N ASN A 128 17.93 -11.74 -1.75
CA ASN A 128 18.17 -12.66 -0.64
C ASN A 128 17.08 -12.53 0.42
N ASN A 129 16.10 -13.44 0.36
CA ASN A 129 15.02 -13.50 1.33
C ASN A 129 15.21 -14.54 2.43
N ALA A 130 16.40 -15.14 2.53
CA ALA A 130 16.70 -16.11 3.56
C ALA A 130 16.61 -15.55 4.98
N GLU A 131 16.42 -16.47 5.91
CA GLU A 131 16.19 -16.23 7.32
C GLU A 131 17.31 -16.84 8.17
N PRO A 132 18.33 -16.03 8.55
CA PRO A 132 19.45 -16.50 9.34
C PRO A 132 19.04 -16.91 10.76
N GLY A 133 19.75 -17.89 11.30
CA GLY A 133 19.65 -18.27 12.70
C GLY A 133 18.36 -19.00 13.09
N LEU A 134 17.57 -19.47 12.11
CA LEU A 134 16.42 -20.32 12.39
C LEU A 134 16.88 -21.68 12.96
N ALA A 135 16.28 -22.07 14.07
CA ALA A 135 16.42 -23.40 14.63
C ALA A 135 15.17 -24.24 14.34
N PRO A 136 15.30 -25.57 14.16
CA PRO A 136 14.15 -26.44 14.07
C PRO A 136 13.27 -26.29 15.33
N PRO A 137 11.93 -26.23 15.18
CA PRO A 137 11.06 -26.18 16.35
C PRO A 137 11.25 -27.47 17.19
N PRO A 138 10.94 -27.41 18.50
CA PRO A 138 10.89 -28.60 19.33
C PRO A 138 9.97 -29.65 18.69
N ALA A 139 10.24 -30.94 18.92
CA ALA A 139 9.41 -32.02 18.38
C ALA A 139 7.92 -31.75 18.69
N ALA A 140 7.09 -31.74 17.63
CA ALA A 140 5.67 -31.40 17.72
C ALA A 140 4.96 -32.29 18.76
N ARG A 141 4.03 -31.69 19.52
CA ARG A 141 3.30 -32.39 20.60
C ARG A 141 2.23 -33.37 20.08
N SER A 142 1.83 -33.23 18.82
CA SER A 142 0.85 -34.06 18.10
C SER A 142 1.40 -34.48 16.73
N ALA A 143 0.78 -35.51 16.12
CA ALA A 143 0.98 -35.76 14.69
C ALA A 143 0.44 -34.53 13.95
N GLY A 144 1.32 -33.72 13.34
CA GLY A 144 0.94 -32.46 12.71
C GLY A 144 -0.19 -32.61 11.69
N MET A 145 -0.89 -31.51 11.42
CA MET A 145 -2.01 -31.45 10.48
C MET A 145 -1.67 -32.05 9.11
N SER A 146 -2.56 -32.90 8.58
CA SER A 146 -2.44 -33.44 7.23
C SER A 146 -2.77 -32.39 6.17
N ALA A 147 -2.26 -32.56 4.95
CA ALA A 147 -2.61 -31.70 3.81
C ALA A 147 -4.13 -31.63 3.57
N ASP A 148 -4.85 -32.74 3.72
CA ASP A 148 -6.31 -32.79 3.58
C ASP A 148 -7.01 -31.93 4.66
N ALA A 149 -6.56 -32.01 5.91
CA ALA A 149 -7.15 -31.22 7.00
C ALA A 149 -6.84 -29.72 6.86
N ALA A 150 -5.64 -29.38 6.39
CA ALA A 150 -5.28 -27.99 6.07
C ALA A 150 -6.08 -27.44 4.90
N THR A 151 -6.33 -28.27 3.88
CA THR A 151 -7.19 -27.93 2.74
C THR A 151 -8.62 -27.65 3.19
N GLU A 152 -9.21 -28.53 4.01
CA GLU A 152 -10.55 -28.33 4.55
C GLU A 152 -10.63 -27.04 5.39
N ARG A 153 -9.59 -26.76 6.18
CA ARG A 153 -9.48 -25.54 6.98
C ARG A 153 -9.35 -24.28 6.12
N ALA A 154 -8.52 -24.31 5.09
CA ALA A 154 -8.36 -23.22 4.14
C ALA A 154 -9.66 -22.95 3.36
N GLY A 155 -10.29 -23.99 2.84
CA GLY A 155 -11.59 -23.89 2.15
C GLY A 155 -12.68 -23.33 3.06
N ALA A 156 -12.78 -23.81 4.30
CA ALA A 156 -13.72 -23.28 5.28
C ALA A 156 -13.47 -21.81 5.62
N TYR A 157 -12.20 -21.38 5.70
CA TYR A 157 -11.83 -19.98 5.93
C TYR A 157 -12.23 -19.07 4.75
N LEU A 158 -12.03 -19.55 3.52
CA LEU A 158 -12.36 -18.80 2.31
C LEU A 158 -13.86 -18.80 1.98
N GLY A 159 -14.67 -19.61 2.69
CA GLY A 159 -16.06 -19.85 2.31
C GLY A 159 -16.20 -20.64 1.01
N ALA A 160 -15.16 -21.41 0.65
CA ALA A 160 -15.09 -22.15 -0.60
C ALA A 160 -16.15 -23.26 -0.66
N GLN A 161 -16.82 -23.38 -1.82
CA GLN A 161 -17.72 -24.50 -2.07
C GLN A 161 -16.93 -25.76 -2.42
N ALA A 162 -17.61 -26.91 -2.47
CA ALA A 162 -17.00 -28.23 -2.71
C ALA A 162 -16.23 -28.36 -4.06
N GLU A 163 -16.26 -27.33 -4.89
CA GLU A 163 -15.66 -27.27 -6.23
C GLU A 163 -14.31 -26.54 -6.28
N ALA A 164 -13.82 -25.98 -5.15
CA ALA A 164 -12.53 -25.29 -5.14
C ALA A 164 -11.38 -26.26 -5.43
N ARG A 165 -10.53 -25.89 -6.38
CA ARG A 165 -9.42 -26.72 -6.86
C ARG A 165 -8.18 -26.44 -6.02
N VAL A 166 -7.65 -27.49 -5.40
CA VAL A 166 -6.39 -27.43 -4.67
C VAL A 166 -5.26 -27.66 -5.66
N ILE A 167 -4.42 -26.64 -5.83
CA ILE A 167 -3.34 -26.65 -6.81
C ILE A 167 -2.05 -27.12 -6.15
N ARG A 168 -1.82 -26.66 -4.92
CA ARG A 168 -0.66 -27.04 -4.10
C ARG A 168 -1.10 -27.25 -2.66
N ALA A 169 -0.58 -28.30 -2.03
CA ALA A 169 -0.60 -28.45 -0.59
C ALA A 169 0.74 -29.02 -0.14
N GLU A 170 1.51 -28.27 0.66
CA GLU A 170 2.82 -28.71 1.13
C GLU A 170 3.13 -28.26 2.56
N SER A 171 3.91 -29.09 3.27
CA SER A 171 4.44 -28.72 4.57
C SER A 171 5.55 -27.66 4.41
N VAL A 172 5.45 -26.58 5.18
CA VAL A 172 6.42 -25.48 5.22
C VAL A 172 6.73 -25.09 6.66
N TYR A 173 7.80 -24.32 6.85
CA TYR A 173 7.97 -23.50 8.04
C TYR A 173 7.58 -22.06 7.73
N PHE A 174 6.62 -21.53 8.49
CA PHE A 174 6.26 -20.12 8.47
C PHE A 174 7.08 -19.37 9.53
N VAL A 175 7.65 -18.21 9.19
CA VAL A 175 8.52 -17.47 10.12
C VAL A 175 7.75 -16.33 10.76
N ARG A 176 7.65 -16.35 12.08
CA ARG A 176 7.06 -15.28 12.89
C ARG A 176 7.96 -14.96 14.07
N ASP A 177 8.29 -13.69 14.26
CA ASP A 177 9.14 -13.20 15.35
C ASP A 177 10.48 -13.97 15.47
N GLY A 178 11.10 -14.29 14.32
CA GLY A 178 12.36 -15.02 14.24
C GLY A 178 12.27 -16.51 14.61
N ARG A 179 11.06 -17.08 14.69
CA ARG A 179 10.82 -18.49 14.99
C ARG A 179 10.17 -19.20 13.81
N ALA A 180 10.62 -20.41 13.54
CA ALA A 180 10.00 -21.31 12.58
C ALA A 180 8.77 -22.01 13.20
N ILE A 181 7.61 -21.79 12.60
CA ILE A 181 6.33 -22.42 12.97
C ILE A 181 6.01 -23.50 11.93
N PRO A 182 5.80 -24.77 12.33
CA PRO A 182 5.33 -25.79 11.41
C PRO A 182 3.97 -25.42 10.82
N ALA A 183 3.84 -25.41 9.49
CA ALA A 183 2.63 -25.00 8.81
C ALA A 183 2.37 -25.82 7.53
N GLN A 184 1.16 -25.70 6.99
CA GLN A 184 0.78 -26.20 5.67
C GLN A 184 0.47 -25.00 4.77
N GLN A 185 1.15 -24.90 3.64
CA GLN A 185 0.78 -23.98 2.57
C GLN A 185 -0.24 -24.69 1.67
N VAL A 186 -1.35 -24.02 1.39
CA VAL A 186 -2.40 -24.48 0.48
C VAL A 186 -2.64 -23.37 -0.56
N ASP A 187 -2.39 -23.66 -1.83
CA ASP A 187 -2.76 -22.78 -2.94
C ASP A 187 -4.03 -23.34 -3.60
N MET A 188 -5.06 -22.50 -3.75
CA MET A 188 -6.40 -22.86 -4.21
C MET A 188 -6.94 -21.84 -5.22
N ALA A 189 -7.67 -22.31 -6.23
CA ALA A 189 -8.43 -21.45 -7.15
C ALA A 189 -9.82 -22.03 -7.44
N GLY A 190 -10.76 -21.17 -7.85
CA GLY A 190 -12.13 -21.54 -8.22
C GLY A 190 -13.03 -21.96 -7.05
N GLY A 191 -14.19 -22.57 -7.37
CA GLY A 191 -15.13 -23.10 -6.37
C GLY A 191 -15.98 -22.05 -5.65
N GLY A 192 -16.33 -20.96 -6.35
CA GLY A 192 -17.15 -19.87 -5.82
C GLY A 192 -16.39 -18.88 -4.93
N VAL A 193 -15.07 -19.02 -4.77
CA VAL A 193 -14.20 -17.99 -4.18
C VAL A 193 -13.48 -17.29 -5.33
N PRO A 194 -13.70 -15.98 -5.55
CA PRO A 194 -13.02 -15.27 -6.63
C PRO A 194 -11.51 -15.15 -6.37
N GLY A 195 -10.68 -15.40 -7.39
CA GLY A 195 -9.22 -15.26 -7.39
C GLY A 195 -8.39 -16.51 -7.02
N ASP A 196 -7.06 -16.37 -7.11
CA ASP A 196 -6.05 -17.38 -6.75
C ASP A 196 -5.53 -17.16 -5.33
N TRP A 197 -5.93 -18.02 -4.40
CA TRP A 197 -5.64 -17.87 -2.98
C TRP A 197 -4.48 -18.74 -2.51
N ARG A 198 -3.60 -18.14 -1.69
CA ARG A 198 -2.57 -18.82 -0.92
C ARG A 198 -2.86 -18.70 0.57
N VAL A 199 -3.09 -19.82 1.22
CA VAL A 199 -3.39 -19.90 2.65
C VAL A 199 -2.30 -20.68 3.36
N VAL A 200 -1.79 -20.13 4.47
CA VAL A 200 -0.84 -20.83 5.35
C VAL A 200 -1.53 -21.14 6.67
N VAL A 201 -1.65 -22.43 6.98
CA VAL A 201 -2.33 -22.95 8.17
C VAL A 201 -1.31 -23.48 9.16
N ASP A 202 -1.37 -23.04 10.42
CA ASP A 202 -0.56 -23.59 11.51
C ASP A 202 -0.82 -25.10 11.65
N ALA A 203 0.24 -25.91 11.61
CA ALA A 203 0.10 -27.36 11.59
C ALA A 203 -0.22 -27.97 12.97
N GLU A 204 -0.09 -27.21 14.06
CA GLU A 204 -0.42 -27.65 15.42
C GLU A 204 -1.79 -27.11 15.87
N SER A 205 -2.06 -25.82 15.68
CA SER A 205 -3.32 -25.18 16.13
C SER A 205 -4.43 -25.19 15.08
N GLY A 206 -4.08 -25.21 13.80
CA GLY A 206 -5.02 -24.99 12.70
C GLY A 206 -5.42 -23.53 12.48
N ASP A 207 -4.70 -22.59 13.10
CA ASP A 207 -4.92 -21.16 12.88
C ASP A 207 -4.45 -20.75 11.48
N ILE A 208 -5.14 -19.77 10.89
CA ILE A 208 -4.71 -19.17 9.63
C ILE A 208 -3.60 -18.17 9.96
N LEU A 209 -2.38 -18.47 9.54
CA LEU A 209 -1.20 -17.62 9.73
C LEU A 209 -1.10 -16.56 8.63
N MET A 210 -1.62 -16.86 7.44
CA MET A 210 -1.64 -15.99 6.27
C MET A 210 -2.75 -16.43 5.32
N ALA A 211 -3.39 -15.46 4.66
CA ALA A 211 -4.30 -15.70 3.54
C ALA A 211 -4.15 -14.53 2.55
N GLU A 212 -3.73 -14.83 1.33
CA GLU A 212 -3.40 -13.84 0.31
C GLU A 212 -4.07 -14.21 -1.01
N ASN A 213 -4.83 -13.28 -1.59
CA ASN A 213 -5.25 -13.38 -2.97
C ASN A 213 -4.12 -12.87 -3.86
N ARG A 214 -3.64 -13.74 -4.75
CA ARG A 214 -2.52 -13.47 -5.66
C ARG A 214 -2.99 -13.05 -7.05
N SER A 215 -4.29 -13.12 -7.32
CA SER A 215 -4.91 -12.53 -8.50
C SER A 215 -5.10 -11.03 -8.24
N PRO A 216 -4.41 -10.15 -8.98
CA PRO A 216 -4.44 -8.70 -8.72
C PRO A 216 -5.76 -8.03 -9.16
N GLY A 217 -6.57 -8.76 -9.92
CA GLY A 217 -7.76 -8.32 -10.64
C GLY A 217 -9.01 -8.00 -9.83
N ARG A 218 -8.90 -7.36 -8.65
CA ARG A 218 -10.09 -6.81 -8.01
C ARG A 218 -10.09 -5.28 -8.09
N ARG A 219 -10.78 -4.75 -9.09
CA ARG A 219 -11.07 -3.30 -9.23
C ARG A 219 -11.65 -2.74 -7.91
N PRO A 220 -11.00 -1.77 -7.23
CA PRO A 220 -11.58 -1.11 -6.06
C PRO A 220 -12.65 -0.12 -6.53
N GLY A 221 -13.94 -0.47 -6.42
CA GLY A 221 -15.00 0.50 -6.73
C GLY A 221 -16.38 -0.03 -7.14
N ALA A 222 -16.50 -1.31 -7.51
CA ALA A 222 -17.80 -1.90 -7.90
C ALA A 222 -18.69 -2.20 -6.67
N VAL A 223 -19.07 -1.17 -5.92
CA VAL A 223 -20.22 -1.19 -5.02
C VAL A 223 -21.16 -0.08 -5.44
N GLY A 224 -21.85 -0.30 -6.56
CA GLY A 224 -22.89 0.60 -7.06
C GLY A 224 -23.70 -0.11 -8.12
N ASP A 225 -24.94 -0.48 -7.76
CA ASP A 225 -25.99 -1.02 -8.63
C ASP A 225 -25.77 -2.41 -9.27
N ALA A 226 -25.75 -3.43 -8.41
CA ALA A 226 -26.22 -4.75 -8.82
C ALA A 226 -27.66 -4.62 -9.37
N ARG A 227 -27.85 -4.82 -10.68
CA ARG A 227 -29.18 -4.94 -11.29
C ARG A 227 -29.95 -6.09 -10.59
N PRO A 228 -31.27 -5.95 -10.37
CA PRO A 228 -32.06 -7.02 -9.74
C PRO A 228 -32.07 -8.27 -10.64
N ARG A 229 -31.52 -9.36 -10.11
CA ARG A 229 -31.53 -10.71 -10.71
C ARG A 229 -32.96 -11.11 -11.12
N THR A 230 -33.20 -11.26 -12.42
CA THR A 230 -34.37 -12.00 -12.90
C THR A 230 -34.17 -13.49 -12.63
N GLU A 231 -35.03 -14.05 -11.79
CA GLU A 231 -35.06 -15.47 -11.41
C GLU A 231 -35.00 -16.41 -12.62
N VAL A 232 -33.92 -17.17 -12.76
CA VAL A 232 -33.93 -18.45 -13.47
C VAL A 232 -34.02 -19.56 -12.43
N LYS A 233 -35.12 -20.32 -12.51
CA LYS A 233 -35.46 -21.41 -11.58
C LYS A 233 -34.46 -22.56 -11.69
N SER A 234 -33.64 -22.75 -10.67
CA SER A 234 -32.83 -23.96 -10.47
C SER A 234 -33.65 -25.07 -9.80
N SER A 235 -33.73 -26.24 -10.44
CA SER A 235 -34.10 -27.48 -9.73
C SER A 235 -33.55 -28.71 -10.45
N VAL A 236 -32.29 -29.08 -10.19
CA VAL A 236 -31.83 -30.48 -10.29
C VAL A 236 -30.69 -30.71 -9.28
N GLU A 237 -30.97 -31.46 -8.21
CA GLU A 237 -29.95 -32.07 -7.34
C GLU A 237 -29.25 -33.21 -8.10
N ILE A 238 -27.91 -33.25 -8.12
CA ILE A 238 -27.15 -34.46 -8.51
C ILE A 238 -26.07 -34.74 -7.45
N GLU A 239 -26.17 -35.92 -6.83
CA GLU A 239 -25.22 -36.48 -5.86
C GLU A 239 -23.82 -36.68 -6.48
N ALA A 240 -22.79 -36.12 -5.83
CA ALA A 240 -21.38 -36.28 -6.21
C ALA A 240 -20.79 -37.60 -5.70
N ARG A 241 -20.10 -38.34 -6.57
CA ARG A 241 -19.19 -39.44 -6.20
C ARG A 241 -17.77 -39.17 -6.69
N SER A 242 -16.87 -39.13 -5.71
CA SER A 242 -15.41 -39.01 -5.76
C SER A 242 -14.70 -39.88 -6.80
N LEU A 243 -13.67 -39.34 -7.46
CA LEU A 243 -12.72 -40.10 -8.29
C LEU A 243 -11.26 -39.78 -7.91
N LYS A 244 -10.58 -40.83 -7.44
CA LYS A 244 -9.13 -40.94 -7.24
C LYS A 244 -8.44 -41.24 -8.58
N ALA A 245 -7.20 -40.76 -8.69
CA ALA A 245 -6.25 -40.85 -9.81
C ALA A 245 -6.18 -42.20 -10.57
N ALA A 246 -6.10 -42.10 -11.91
CA ALA A 246 -5.35 -43.02 -12.76
C ALA A 246 -5.04 -42.38 -14.14
N LYS A 247 -3.83 -42.65 -14.64
CA LYS A 247 -3.27 -42.25 -15.94
C LYS A 247 -4.20 -42.57 -17.12
N GLY A 248 -4.34 -41.62 -18.03
CA GLY A 248 -4.87 -41.81 -19.40
C GLY A 248 -6.19 -41.10 -19.66
N VAL A 249 -6.12 -40.00 -20.42
CA VAL A 249 -7.16 -39.37 -21.28
C VAL A 249 -8.63 -39.74 -20.98
N VAL A 250 -9.41 -38.78 -20.46
CA VAL A 250 -10.80 -38.49 -20.88
C VAL A 250 -11.09 -37.02 -20.56
N GLU A 251 -11.48 -36.24 -21.58
CA GLU A 251 -12.04 -34.89 -21.46
C GLU A 251 -13.32 -34.92 -20.59
N VAL A 252 -13.38 -34.08 -19.56
CA VAL A 252 -14.59 -33.90 -18.75
C VAL A 252 -15.26 -32.60 -19.22
N SER A 253 -16.20 -32.72 -20.15
CA SER A 253 -17.19 -31.69 -20.42
C SER A 253 -18.20 -31.65 -19.27
N ALA A 254 -18.46 -30.48 -18.69
CA ALA A 254 -19.49 -30.26 -17.67
C ALA A 254 -20.90 -30.63 -18.19
N PRO A 255 -21.84 -31.05 -17.31
CA PRO A 255 -23.18 -31.46 -17.72
C PRO A 255 -24.03 -30.22 -18.05
N GLY A 256 -24.05 -29.84 -19.32
CA GLY A 256 -24.81 -28.70 -19.84
C GLY A 256 -24.36 -28.25 -21.24
N ALA A 257 -23.13 -28.59 -21.65
CA ALA A 257 -22.56 -28.18 -22.92
C ALA A 257 -23.38 -28.66 -24.13
N ARG A 258 -23.76 -27.72 -25.01
CA ARG A 258 -24.16 -28.04 -26.40
C ARG A 258 -23.07 -28.90 -27.02
N ALA A 259 -23.45 -30.01 -27.66
CA ALA A 259 -22.55 -31.01 -28.20
C ALA A 259 -21.45 -30.42 -29.10
N THR A 260 -20.25 -30.22 -28.55
CA THR A 260 -19.03 -30.00 -29.31
C THR A 260 -18.66 -31.32 -29.98
N ARG A 261 -18.47 -31.28 -31.31
CA ARG A 261 -17.91 -32.43 -32.03
C ARG A 261 -16.48 -32.63 -31.53
N SER A 262 -16.13 -33.86 -31.17
CA SER A 262 -14.82 -34.21 -30.60
C SER A 262 -13.67 -33.74 -31.51
N PHE A 263 -12.79 -32.88 -31.01
CA PHE A 263 -11.58 -32.45 -31.71
C PHE A 263 -10.53 -33.58 -31.73
N ASN A 264 -10.06 -33.98 -32.91
CA ASN A 264 -9.10 -35.08 -33.03
C ASN A 264 -7.65 -34.61 -32.81
N ARG A 265 -7.23 -34.57 -31.55
CA ARG A 265 -5.87 -34.18 -31.14
C ARG A 265 -4.74 -34.99 -31.81
N ALA A 266 -5.00 -36.22 -32.27
CA ALA A 266 -4.01 -37.05 -32.94
C ALA A 266 -3.75 -36.67 -34.42
N ALA A 267 -4.59 -35.81 -35.02
CA ALA A 267 -4.51 -35.38 -36.41
C ALA A 267 -4.21 -33.88 -36.57
N VAL A 268 -3.85 -33.19 -35.48
CA VAL A 268 -3.67 -31.75 -35.45
C VAL A 268 -2.49 -31.33 -36.33
N ARG A 269 -2.75 -30.33 -37.17
CA ARG A 269 -1.74 -29.55 -37.87
C ARG A 269 -1.89 -28.08 -37.53
N ARG A 270 -0.78 -27.36 -37.55
CA ARG A 270 -0.73 -25.90 -37.42
C ARG A 270 -0.99 -25.28 -38.80
N VAL A 271 -1.93 -24.36 -38.87
CA VAL A 271 -2.31 -23.66 -40.11
C VAL A 271 -2.62 -22.21 -39.78
N ASP A 272 -2.48 -21.32 -40.75
CA ASP A 272 -2.93 -19.94 -40.60
C ASP A 272 -4.43 -19.83 -40.88
N ALA A 273 -5.08 -18.97 -40.13
CA ALA A 273 -6.45 -18.53 -40.28
C ALA A 273 -6.50 -16.99 -40.44
N SER A 274 -7.67 -16.44 -40.75
CA SER A 274 -7.91 -14.99 -40.74
C SER A 274 -8.94 -14.64 -39.66
N GLY A 275 -8.88 -13.43 -39.11
CA GLY A 275 -9.87 -12.95 -38.15
C GLY A 275 -10.00 -11.43 -38.15
N TRP A 276 -11.10 -10.94 -37.56
CA TRP A 276 -11.28 -9.52 -37.25
C TRP A 276 -11.02 -9.26 -35.77
N VAL A 277 -10.30 -8.18 -35.51
CA VAL A 277 -9.89 -7.76 -34.16
C VAL A 277 -9.96 -6.24 -34.04
N PHE A 278 -9.94 -5.73 -32.82
CA PHE A 278 -9.53 -4.35 -32.58
C PHE A 278 -8.01 -4.30 -32.41
N ASP A 279 -7.33 -3.43 -33.15
CA ASP A 279 -5.86 -3.29 -33.06
C ASP A 279 -5.40 -1.83 -33.25
N PRO A 280 -5.02 -1.13 -32.16
CA PRO A 280 -4.99 -1.64 -30.79
C PRO A 280 -6.40 -1.79 -30.20
N ASP A 281 -7.20 -0.73 -30.31
CA ASP A 281 -8.54 -0.61 -29.76
C ASP A 281 -9.39 0.28 -30.71
N PRO A 282 -10.73 0.29 -30.60
CA PRO A 282 -11.56 1.07 -31.51
C PRO A 282 -11.37 2.59 -31.37
N LEU A 283 -11.06 3.11 -30.18
CA LEU A 283 -10.91 4.55 -29.93
C LEU A 283 -9.62 5.10 -30.51
N SER A 284 -8.50 4.42 -30.29
CA SER A 284 -7.20 4.83 -30.83
C SER A 284 -7.19 4.83 -32.35
N ARG A 285 -7.78 3.81 -33.00
CA ARG A 285 -7.91 3.79 -34.47
C ARG A 285 -8.78 4.92 -35.00
N ALA A 286 -9.86 5.22 -34.31
CA ALA A 286 -10.75 6.32 -34.66
C ALA A 286 -10.17 7.71 -34.29
N GLN A 287 -9.11 7.75 -33.48
CA GLN A 287 -8.63 8.95 -32.78
C GLN A 287 -9.80 9.69 -32.08
N ALA A 288 -10.61 8.91 -31.35
CA ALA A 288 -11.79 9.36 -30.63
C ALA A 288 -11.66 9.06 -29.13
N THR A 289 -12.53 9.68 -28.33
CA THR A 289 -12.70 9.36 -26.91
C THR A 289 -14.01 8.61 -26.71
N TYR A 290 -14.14 7.88 -25.60
CA TYR A 290 -15.37 7.19 -25.27
C TYR A 290 -16.56 8.18 -25.21
N GLY A 291 -17.69 7.78 -25.80
CA GLY A 291 -18.90 8.58 -25.94
C GLY A 291 -19.38 8.75 -27.39
N GLY A 292 -20.59 9.28 -27.55
CA GLY A 292 -21.18 9.54 -28.87
C GLY A 292 -21.48 8.25 -29.64
N GLU A 293 -20.75 8.01 -30.74
CA GLU A 293 -20.88 6.79 -31.56
C GLU A 293 -19.99 5.63 -31.08
N PHE A 294 -19.08 5.90 -30.14
CA PHE A 294 -18.16 4.94 -29.53
C PHE A 294 -18.53 4.71 -28.06
N VAL A 295 -19.55 3.89 -27.85
CA VAL A 295 -20.04 3.50 -26.52
C VAL A 295 -20.26 1.99 -26.51
N ASP A 296 -20.18 1.39 -25.34
CA ASP A 296 -20.41 -0.03 -25.15
C ASP A 296 -21.81 -0.48 -25.64
N ALA A 297 -22.88 0.16 -25.17
CA ALA A 297 -24.25 -0.16 -25.60
C ALA A 297 -24.63 -1.66 -25.49
N ASP A 298 -24.19 -2.34 -24.41
CA ASP A 298 -24.47 -3.75 -24.11
C ASP A 298 -24.17 -4.64 -25.35
N ASP A 299 -22.92 -4.61 -25.83
CA ASP A 299 -22.37 -5.36 -26.99
C ASP A 299 -23.06 -5.15 -28.34
N THR A 300 -23.94 -4.15 -28.44
CA THR A 300 -24.64 -3.88 -29.68
C THR A 300 -23.67 -3.26 -30.70
N ASP A 301 -23.51 -3.92 -31.85
CA ASP A 301 -22.72 -3.39 -32.96
C ASP A 301 -23.20 -2.01 -33.43
N SER A 302 -22.23 -1.16 -33.76
CA SER A 302 -22.43 0.10 -34.48
C SER A 302 -21.55 0.14 -35.73
N GLN A 303 -21.96 0.93 -36.73
CA GLN A 303 -21.12 1.13 -37.92
C GLN A 303 -19.76 1.76 -37.54
N ALA A 304 -19.77 2.69 -36.58
CA ALA A 304 -18.55 3.35 -36.12
C ALA A 304 -17.53 2.37 -35.53
N LEU A 305 -18.00 1.41 -34.72
CA LEU A 305 -17.17 0.33 -34.15
C LEU A 305 -16.76 -0.69 -35.21
N THR A 306 -17.70 -1.11 -36.08
CA THR A 306 -17.41 -2.06 -37.17
C THR A 306 -16.36 -1.52 -38.14
N ASP A 307 -16.33 -0.20 -38.39
CA ASP A 307 -15.34 0.47 -39.24
C ASP A 307 -13.91 0.41 -38.64
N GLN A 308 -13.77 0.09 -37.35
CA GLN A 308 -12.46 -0.04 -36.68
C GLN A 308 -11.88 -1.45 -36.72
N LEU A 309 -12.64 -2.45 -37.17
CA LEU A 309 -12.16 -3.83 -37.26
C LEU A 309 -11.01 -3.96 -38.27
N VAL A 310 -9.99 -4.73 -37.87
CA VAL A 310 -8.80 -5.00 -38.68
C VAL A 310 -8.76 -6.47 -39.04
N GLU A 311 -8.56 -6.78 -40.32
CA GLU A 311 -8.28 -8.14 -40.76
C GLU A 311 -6.83 -8.52 -40.44
N VAL A 312 -6.67 -9.57 -39.65
CA VAL A 312 -5.37 -10.09 -39.20
C VAL A 312 -5.20 -11.56 -39.57
N THR A 313 -3.93 -12.00 -39.61
CA THR A 313 -3.60 -13.42 -39.72
C THR A 313 -3.50 -14.03 -38.33
N LEU A 314 -4.33 -15.03 -38.05
CA LEU A 314 -4.26 -15.86 -36.85
C LEU A 314 -3.29 -17.01 -37.12
N ARG A 315 -2.06 -16.86 -36.63
CA ARG A 315 -0.96 -17.77 -36.96
C ARG A 315 -1.04 -19.07 -36.18
N ASP A 316 -0.71 -20.18 -36.84
CA ASP A 316 -0.51 -21.49 -36.19
C ASP A 316 -1.71 -22.04 -35.38
N VAL A 317 -2.94 -21.69 -35.79
CA VAL A 317 -4.15 -22.26 -35.18
C VAL A 317 -4.19 -23.78 -35.39
N SER A 318 -4.76 -24.49 -34.41
CA SER A 318 -4.90 -25.94 -34.41
C SER A 318 -6.02 -26.37 -35.37
N PHE A 319 -5.71 -27.23 -36.35
CA PHE A 319 -6.70 -27.82 -37.25
C PHE A 319 -6.60 -29.35 -37.30
N ASP A 320 -7.70 -30.08 -37.08
CA ASP A 320 -7.69 -31.55 -37.00
C ASP A 320 -8.10 -32.28 -38.29
N GLY A 321 -8.34 -31.54 -39.38
CA GLY A 321 -8.93 -32.08 -40.61
C GLY A 321 -10.35 -31.61 -40.87
N THR A 322 -11.07 -31.16 -39.83
CA THR A 322 -12.46 -30.68 -39.90
C THR A 322 -12.67 -29.38 -39.11
N THR A 323 -12.05 -29.26 -37.94
CA THR A 323 -12.31 -28.21 -36.97
C THR A 323 -11.05 -27.39 -36.73
N TYR A 324 -11.20 -26.07 -36.65
CA TYR A 324 -10.22 -25.08 -36.23
C TYR A 324 -10.47 -24.70 -34.78
N LEU A 325 -9.39 -24.54 -34.01
CA LEU A 325 -9.37 -24.01 -32.65
C LEU A 325 -8.37 -22.87 -32.54
N LEU A 326 -8.71 -21.84 -31.76
CA LEU A 326 -7.82 -20.78 -31.30
C LEU A 326 -6.83 -21.34 -30.26
N GLU A 327 -6.05 -22.32 -30.69
CA GLU A 327 -5.02 -23.00 -29.93
C GLU A 327 -3.77 -22.95 -30.81
N GLY A 328 -2.70 -22.32 -30.32
CA GLY A 328 -1.41 -22.10 -30.98
C GLY A 328 -0.23 -22.47 -30.08
N PRO A 329 1.02 -22.20 -30.53
CA PRO A 329 2.21 -22.35 -29.70
C PRO A 329 2.28 -21.37 -28.52
N TYR A 330 1.70 -20.17 -28.68
CA TYR A 330 1.81 -19.09 -27.70
C TYR A 330 0.53 -18.76 -26.95
N ALA A 331 -0.65 -18.97 -27.56
CA ALA A 331 -1.94 -18.72 -26.91
C ALA A 331 -2.91 -19.89 -27.14
N ARG A 332 -3.80 -20.15 -26.18
CA ARG A 332 -4.79 -21.22 -26.25
C ARG A 332 -6.04 -20.85 -25.47
N VAL A 333 -7.17 -20.81 -26.19
CA VAL A 333 -8.49 -20.65 -25.57
C VAL A 333 -8.81 -21.82 -24.65
N SER A 334 -9.43 -21.49 -23.53
CA SER A 334 -9.91 -22.39 -22.49
C SER A 334 -11.25 -21.86 -21.96
N ASP A 335 -11.99 -22.73 -21.29
CA ASP A 335 -13.31 -22.43 -20.72
C ASP A 335 -13.35 -23.14 -19.35
N VAL A 336 -13.02 -22.38 -18.30
CA VAL A 336 -12.67 -22.90 -16.98
C VAL A 336 -13.36 -22.16 -15.84
N GLU A 337 -13.79 -20.93 -16.07
CA GLU A 337 -14.62 -20.13 -15.18
C GLU A 337 -16.01 -19.93 -15.83
N GLY A 338 -17.00 -19.50 -15.05
CA GLY A 338 -18.31 -19.17 -15.63
C GLY A 338 -18.27 -17.80 -16.31
N PRO A 339 -19.16 -17.51 -17.27
CA PRO A 339 -20.05 -18.48 -17.94
C PRO A 339 -19.29 -19.51 -18.82
N PHE A 340 -19.81 -20.74 -18.87
CA PHE A 340 -19.17 -21.84 -19.63
C PHE A 340 -19.67 -21.93 -21.07
N ASP A 341 -19.15 -21.08 -21.96
CA ASP A 341 -19.64 -20.91 -23.35
C ASP A 341 -18.83 -21.67 -24.42
N GLY A 342 -17.80 -22.38 -24.00
CA GLY A 342 -17.00 -23.30 -24.82
C GLY A 342 -15.73 -22.66 -25.40
N VAL A 343 -15.10 -23.39 -26.33
CA VAL A 343 -13.76 -23.05 -26.87
C VAL A 343 -13.81 -22.46 -28.29
N PHE A 344 -14.94 -21.87 -28.68
CA PHE A 344 -15.12 -21.11 -29.93
C PHE A 344 -14.62 -21.80 -31.20
N SER A 345 -14.88 -23.11 -31.30
CA SER A 345 -14.42 -23.95 -32.43
C SER A 345 -15.23 -23.72 -33.69
N GLN A 346 -14.60 -23.76 -34.87
CA GLN A 346 -15.32 -23.66 -36.14
C GLN A 346 -14.78 -24.55 -37.27
N THR A 347 -15.50 -24.66 -38.39
CA THR A 347 -15.17 -25.57 -39.51
C THR A 347 -14.51 -24.88 -40.71
N ASN A 348 -14.41 -23.55 -40.66
CA ASN A 348 -13.77 -22.74 -41.68
C ASN A 348 -12.64 -21.91 -41.03
N PRO A 349 -11.62 -21.47 -41.79
CA PRO A 349 -10.46 -20.75 -41.24
C PRO A 349 -10.70 -19.24 -41.05
N SER A 350 -11.95 -18.75 -41.07
CA SER A 350 -12.28 -17.33 -41.07
C SER A 350 -13.05 -16.96 -39.79
N PHE A 351 -12.34 -16.40 -38.81
CA PHE A 351 -12.84 -15.90 -37.52
C PHE A 351 -13.26 -14.42 -37.64
N HIS A 352 -14.15 -14.12 -38.59
CA HIS A 352 -14.61 -12.75 -38.84
C HIS A 352 -15.89 -12.49 -38.06
N TYR A 353 -15.71 -12.10 -36.80
CA TYR A 353 -16.77 -11.76 -35.87
C TYR A 353 -16.74 -10.25 -35.61
N THR A 354 -17.92 -9.69 -35.34
CA THR A 354 -18.08 -8.35 -34.78
C THR A 354 -18.37 -8.49 -33.29
N ARG A 355 -18.26 -7.42 -32.51
CA ARG A 355 -18.39 -7.49 -31.05
C ARG A 355 -19.72 -8.05 -30.55
N GLY A 356 -20.80 -7.91 -31.33
CA GLY A 356 -22.08 -8.55 -30.98
C GLY A 356 -22.11 -10.09 -31.03
N ASP A 357 -20.99 -10.76 -31.37
CA ASP A 357 -20.83 -12.21 -31.35
C ASP A 357 -19.76 -12.59 -30.32
N SER A 358 -20.11 -13.43 -29.36
CA SER A 358 -19.23 -13.87 -28.27
C SER A 358 -17.94 -14.61 -28.73
N SER A 359 -17.80 -14.89 -30.02
CA SER A 359 -16.53 -15.39 -30.58
C SER A 359 -15.50 -14.28 -30.84
N PHE A 360 -15.89 -13.01 -30.73
CA PHE A 360 -15.04 -11.85 -31.01
C PHE A 360 -13.92 -11.72 -29.97
N GLU A 361 -14.24 -11.70 -28.67
CA GLU A 361 -13.28 -11.57 -27.57
C GLU A 361 -12.23 -12.69 -27.67
N ALA A 362 -12.69 -13.94 -27.88
CA ALA A 362 -11.81 -15.08 -28.03
C ALA A 362 -10.79 -14.91 -29.18
N THR A 363 -11.22 -14.31 -30.30
CA THR A 363 -10.39 -14.04 -31.47
C THR A 363 -9.42 -12.87 -31.23
N ASN A 364 -9.90 -11.81 -30.59
CA ASN A 364 -9.14 -10.62 -30.22
C ASN A 364 -8.00 -10.97 -29.26
N ILE A 365 -8.33 -11.69 -28.17
CA ILE A 365 -7.36 -12.17 -27.17
C ILE A 365 -6.32 -13.09 -27.80
N TYR A 366 -6.73 -14.05 -28.64
CA TYR A 366 -5.78 -14.95 -29.31
C TYR A 366 -4.70 -14.19 -30.08
N HIS A 367 -5.13 -13.22 -30.90
CA HIS A 367 -4.25 -12.45 -31.75
C HIS A 367 -3.22 -11.67 -30.94
N HIS A 368 -3.67 -10.93 -29.93
CA HIS A 368 -2.81 -10.05 -29.14
C HIS A 368 -1.83 -10.83 -28.25
N LEU A 369 -2.26 -11.93 -27.64
CA LEU A 369 -1.37 -12.81 -26.87
C LEU A 369 -0.34 -13.51 -27.75
N ASP A 370 -0.75 -14.07 -28.90
CA ASP A 370 0.18 -14.71 -29.85
C ASP A 370 1.20 -13.70 -30.38
N GLN A 371 0.74 -12.50 -30.79
CA GLN A 371 1.62 -11.45 -31.28
C GLN A 371 2.63 -10.98 -30.22
N SER A 372 2.18 -10.72 -28.99
CA SER A 372 3.04 -10.23 -27.92
C SER A 372 4.09 -11.26 -27.53
N LEU A 373 3.71 -12.54 -27.39
CA LEU A 373 4.64 -13.61 -27.07
C LEU A 373 5.61 -13.94 -28.22
N ARG A 374 5.20 -13.80 -29.48
CA ARG A 374 6.12 -13.86 -30.63
C ARG A 374 7.11 -12.71 -30.62
N TYR A 375 6.66 -11.49 -30.33
CA TYR A 375 7.56 -10.35 -30.21
C TYR A 375 8.65 -10.62 -29.15
N ILE A 376 8.27 -11.14 -27.98
CA ILE A 376 9.23 -11.51 -26.93
C ILE A 376 10.18 -12.63 -27.39
N ASN A 377 9.64 -13.75 -27.89
CA ASN A 377 10.43 -14.95 -28.16
C ASN A 377 11.22 -14.89 -29.47
N GLU A 378 10.66 -14.28 -30.52
CA GLU A 378 11.19 -14.30 -31.88
C GLU A 378 11.89 -12.99 -32.25
N THR A 379 11.40 -11.83 -31.77
CA THR A 379 12.00 -10.51 -32.08
C THR A 379 13.04 -10.12 -31.03
N LEU A 380 12.66 -10.09 -29.75
CA LEU A 380 13.60 -9.76 -28.66
C LEU A 380 14.58 -10.89 -28.35
N GLY A 381 14.27 -12.11 -28.80
CA GLY A 381 15.11 -13.30 -28.55
C GLY A 381 15.11 -13.75 -27.09
N PHE A 382 14.07 -13.41 -26.33
CA PHE A 382 13.93 -13.77 -24.92
C PHE A 382 13.00 -14.97 -24.80
N SER A 383 13.55 -16.18 -24.59
CA SER A 383 12.74 -17.39 -24.48
C SER A 383 11.89 -17.40 -23.20
N LEU A 384 10.59 -17.19 -23.33
CA LEU A 384 9.66 -17.05 -22.22
C LEU A 384 8.31 -17.71 -22.52
N LYS A 385 7.84 -18.52 -21.57
CA LYS A 385 6.55 -19.21 -21.59
C LYS A 385 6.10 -19.53 -20.16
N PRO A 386 4.81 -19.86 -19.93
CA PRO A 386 4.33 -20.36 -18.64
C PRO A 386 5.19 -21.53 -18.13
N TYR A 387 5.53 -21.54 -16.83
CA TYR A 387 6.22 -22.68 -16.21
C TYR A 387 5.26 -23.74 -15.68
N GLN A 388 3.97 -23.40 -15.59
CA GLN A 388 2.90 -24.26 -15.08
C GLN A 388 2.66 -25.46 -16.00
N TYR A 389 2.87 -25.30 -17.31
CA TYR A 389 2.63 -26.33 -18.32
C TYR A 389 3.47 -26.08 -19.58
N ASP A 390 3.54 -27.09 -20.47
CA ASP A 390 4.27 -27.01 -21.74
C ASP A 390 3.30 -26.84 -22.92
N ALA A 391 2.65 -25.68 -22.99
CA ALA A 391 1.68 -25.27 -24.00
C ALA A 391 1.62 -23.74 -24.13
N GLY A 392 0.87 -23.22 -25.10
CA GLY A 392 0.56 -21.79 -25.18
C GLY A 392 -0.26 -21.32 -23.97
N LEU A 393 -0.16 -20.03 -23.66
CA LEU A 393 -0.86 -19.37 -22.57
C LEU A 393 -2.37 -19.63 -22.64
N LEU A 394 -2.91 -20.19 -21.57
CA LEU A 394 -4.33 -20.37 -21.40
C LEU A 394 -5.00 -19.02 -21.14
N TYR A 395 -6.10 -18.79 -21.84
CA TYR A 395 -6.99 -17.68 -21.54
C TYR A 395 -8.45 -18.15 -21.59
N ASP A 396 -9.27 -17.58 -20.72
CA ASP A 396 -10.73 -17.70 -20.69
C ASP A 396 -11.34 -16.35 -21.10
N PRO A 397 -11.99 -16.26 -22.27
CA PRO A 397 -12.51 -15.00 -22.79
C PRO A 397 -13.77 -14.51 -22.05
N HIS A 398 -14.49 -15.37 -21.34
CA HIS A 398 -15.73 -15.05 -20.62
C HIS A 398 -15.68 -15.65 -19.21
N GLY A 399 -14.67 -15.25 -18.43
CA GLY A 399 -14.57 -15.56 -17.01
C GLY A 399 -15.49 -14.69 -16.14
N TRP A 400 -15.35 -14.84 -14.81
CA TRP A 400 -15.98 -13.96 -13.81
C TRP A 400 -17.52 -13.88 -13.76
N ASP A 401 -18.23 -14.80 -14.41
CA ASP A 401 -19.70 -14.91 -14.41
C ASP A 401 -20.40 -13.62 -14.87
N GLY A 402 -19.77 -12.89 -15.80
CA GLY A 402 -20.22 -11.61 -16.35
C GLY A 402 -19.90 -10.36 -15.51
N ASP A 403 -19.08 -10.48 -14.46
CA ASP A 403 -18.59 -9.32 -13.71
C ASP A 403 -17.53 -8.53 -14.51
N ASP A 404 -17.44 -7.22 -14.25
CA ASP A 404 -16.40 -6.32 -14.78
C ASP A 404 -15.07 -6.57 -14.04
N GLN A 405 -14.35 -7.62 -14.44
CA GLN A 405 -13.04 -8.01 -13.90
C GLN A 405 -12.22 -8.84 -14.89
N SER A 406 -10.91 -8.64 -14.82
CA SER A 406 -9.91 -9.43 -15.52
C SER A 406 -8.79 -9.79 -14.56
N SER A 407 -8.15 -10.94 -14.78
CA SER A 407 -7.06 -11.37 -13.89
C SER A 407 -6.13 -12.40 -14.51
N TYR A 408 -4.87 -12.35 -14.08
CA TYR A 408 -3.94 -13.47 -14.13
C TYR A 408 -4.03 -14.33 -12.86
N SER A 409 -4.06 -15.65 -13.04
CA SER A 409 -3.93 -16.68 -12.00
C SER A 409 -2.52 -17.28 -12.00
N PRO A 410 -1.63 -16.92 -11.04
CA PRO A 410 -0.27 -17.46 -11.02
C PRO A 410 -0.19 -18.98 -10.75
N SER A 411 -1.17 -19.56 -10.03
CA SER A 411 -1.19 -20.99 -9.75
C SER A 411 -1.53 -21.80 -10.99
N GLU A 412 -2.41 -21.29 -11.86
CA GLU A 412 -2.85 -21.99 -13.06
C GLU A 412 -2.10 -21.54 -14.32
N GLY A 413 -1.49 -20.36 -14.31
CA GLY A 413 -0.94 -19.75 -15.52
C GLY A 413 -2.04 -19.41 -16.51
N LEU A 414 -3.15 -18.85 -16.04
CA LEU A 414 -4.38 -18.58 -16.81
C LEU A 414 -4.69 -17.09 -16.77
N LEU A 415 -5.16 -16.53 -17.89
CA LEU A 415 -5.81 -15.22 -17.94
C LEU A 415 -7.33 -15.42 -18.01
N SER A 416 -8.10 -14.65 -17.26
CA SER A 416 -9.57 -14.63 -17.33
C SER A 416 -10.05 -13.21 -17.57
N PHE A 417 -11.06 -13.04 -18.42
CA PHE A 417 -11.63 -11.74 -18.79
C PHE A 417 -13.14 -11.77 -18.61
N GLY A 418 -13.70 -10.77 -17.96
CA GLY A 418 -15.13 -10.63 -17.71
C GLY A 418 -15.85 -9.79 -18.77
N GLU A 419 -17.18 -9.77 -18.68
CA GLU A 419 -18.12 -9.18 -19.66
C GLU A 419 -18.92 -8.00 -19.05
N GLY A 420 -18.34 -7.29 -18.08
CA GLY A 420 -19.04 -6.22 -17.37
C GLY A 420 -18.64 -4.84 -17.86
N GLY A 421 -19.60 -4.04 -18.31
CA GLY A 421 -19.30 -2.71 -18.87
C GLY A 421 -18.84 -2.89 -20.32
N VAL A 422 -17.64 -2.43 -20.64
CA VAL A 422 -16.96 -2.87 -21.86
C VAL A 422 -16.34 -4.23 -21.58
N ASP A 423 -16.59 -5.22 -22.44
CA ASP A 423 -15.96 -6.53 -22.30
C ASP A 423 -14.43 -6.43 -22.25
N ASP A 424 -13.84 -6.94 -21.17
CA ASP A 424 -12.39 -6.84 -20.91
C ASP A 424 -11.56 -7.50 -22.01
N GLY A 425 -12.13 -8.50 -22.69
CA GLY A 425 -11.54 -9.19 -23.84
C GLY A 425 -11.54 -8.38 -25.15
N GLU A 426 -12.20 -7.22 -25.20
CA GLU A 426 -12.20 -6.31 -26.35
C GLU A 426 -11.05 -5.31 -26.31
N ASP A 427 -10.56 -4.92 -25.13
CA ASP A 427 -9.50 -3.93 -24.95
C ASP A 427 -8.11 -4.59 -24.87
N VAL A 428 -7.26 -4.31 -25.85
CA VAL A 428 -5.88 -4.85 -25.88
C VAL A 428 -5.04 -4.40 -24.69
N ASP A 429 -5.29 -3.21 -24.13
CA ASP A 429 -4.54 -2.75 -22.97
C ASP A 429 -4.85 -3.63 -21.75
N VAL A 430 -6.10 -4.07 -21.58
CA VAL A 430 -6.51 -5.03 -20.53
C VAL A 430 -5.82 -6.38 -20.76
N ILE A 431 -5.91 -6.91 -21.99
CA ILE A 431 -5.28 -8.19 -22.37
C ILE A 431 -3.77 -8.20 -22.08
N LEU A 432 -3.08 -7.13 -22.47
CA LEU A 432 -1.62 -7.03 -22.31
C LEU A 432 -1.21 -6.65 -20.89
N HIS A 433 -2.06 -5.95 -20.14
CA HIS A 433 -1.85 -5.71 -18.71
C HIS A 433 -1.82 -7.04 -17.94
N GLU A 434 -2.83 -7.90 -18.14
CA GLU A 434 -2.90 -9.20 -17.49
C GLU A 434 -1.78 -10.15 -17.96
N LEU A 435 -1.41 -10.08 -19.25
CA LEU A 435 -0.19 -10.75 -19.73
C LEU A 435 1.04 -10.28 -18.96
N GLY A 436 1.17 -8.99 -18.65
CA GLY A 436 2.27 -8.43 -17.88
C GLY A 436 2.45 -9.08 -16.50
N HIS A 437 1.36 -9.39 -15.79
CA HIS A 437 1.43 -10.20 -14.57
C HIS A 437 1.98 -11.60 -14.82
N GLY A 438 1.55 -12.25 -15.90
CA GLY A 438 2.11 -13.53 -16.35
C GLY A 438 3.61 -13.45 -16.64
N LEU A 439 4.05 -12.43 -17.37
CA LEU A 439 5.48 -12.21 -17.67
C LEU A 439 6.30 -12.07 -16.37
N HIS A 440 5.81 -11.27 -15.42
CA HIS A 440 6.48 -11.09 -14.12
C HIS A 440 6.56 -12.41 -13.35
N ASP A 441 5.48 -13.20 -13.31
CA ASP A 441 5.44 -14.50 -12.63
C ASP A 441 6.39 -15.52 -13.25
N TRP A 442 6.42 -15.61 -14.59
CA TRP A 442 7.24 -16.61 -15.29
C TRP A 442 8.73 -16.30 -15.20
N LEU A 443 9.10 -15.02 -15.32
CA LEU A 443 10.49 -14.56 -15.14
C LEU A 443 11.00 -14.82 -13.72
N THR A 444 10.09 -14.77 -12.74
CA THR A 444 10.42 -14.94 -11.32
C THR A 444 10.18 -16.36 -10.77
N ASN A 445 9.59 -17.24 -11.59
CA ASN A 445 9.22 -18.61 -11.24
C ASN A 445 8.31 -18.66 -9.99
N GLY A 446 7.15 -18.00 -10.06
CA GLY A 446 6.19 -17.95 -8.95
C GLY A 446 6.46 -16.84 -7.93
N GLY A 447 7.34 -15.90 -8.29
CA GLY A 447 7.90 -14.90 -7.39
C GLY A 447 7.56 -13.46 -7.77
N LEU A 448 6.43 -13.25 -8.46
CA LEU A 448 5.95 -11.91 -8.79
C LEU A 448 5.78 -11.11 -7.49
N SER A 449 6.11 -9.82 -7.52
CA SER A 449 6.06 -8.97 -6.34
C SER A 449 5.03 -7.85 -6.48
N GLN A 450 4.18 -7.72 -5.47
CA GLN A 450 3.23 -6.62 -5.32
C GLN A 450 3.74 -5.50 -4.41
N VAL A 451 5.00 -5.58 -3.98
CA VAL A 451 5.61 -4.53 -3.15
C VAL A 451 5.59 -3.22 -3.92
N ASP A 452 4.99 -2.21 -3.30
CA ASP A 452 4.82 -0.86 -3.86
C ASP A 452 4.11 -0.86 -5.23
N GLY A 453 3.22 -1.83 -5.51
CA GLY A 453 2.50 -1.89 -6.79
C GLY A 453 3.36 -2.29 -8.00
N LEU A 454 4.53 -2.91 -7.78
CA LEU A 454 5.45 -3.25 -8.87
C LEU A 454 4.79 -4.08 -9.98
N SER A 455 4.05 -5.15 -9.66
CA SER A 455 3.42 -6.00 -10.69
C SER A 455 2.33 -5.27 -11.48
N GLU A 456 1.56 -4.39 -10.86
CA GLU A 456 0.57 -3.52 -11.54
C GLU A 456 1.26 -2.62 -12.55
N GLY A 457 2.35 -1.96 -12.14
CA GLY A 457 3.16 -1.15 -13.04
C GLY A 457 3.80 -1.95 -14.17
N VAL A 458 4.02 -3.27 -14.00
CA VAL A 458 4.53 -4.14 -15.07
C VAL A 458 3.48 -4.34 -16.16
N GLY A 459 2.23 -4.61 -15.78
CA GLY A 459 1.12 -4.71 -16.73
C GLY A 459 0.89 -3.40 -17.48
N ASP A 460 0.84 -2.30 -16.74
CA ASP A 460 0.64 -0.94 -17.27
C ASP A 460 1.73 -0.55 -18.28
N TYR A 461 3.01 -0.82 -17.96
CA TYR A 461 4.11 -0.60 -18.89
C TYR A 461 3.99 -1.45 -20.15
N TRP A 462 3.67 -2.75 -20.01
CA TRP A 462 3.66 -3.67 -21.14
C TRP A 462 2.55 -3.33 -22.14
N ALA A 463 1.36 -2.98 -21.64
CA ALA A 463 0.27 -2.45 -22.44
C ALA A 463 0.68 -1.14 -23.14
N ASN A 464 1.21 -0.16 -22.39
CA ASN A 464 1.59 1.14 -22.95
C ASN A 464 2.72 1.07 -23.99
N SER A 465 3.73 0.22 -23.77
CA SER A 465 4.80 -0.03 -24.74
C SER A 465 4.26 -0.55 -26.07
N TYR A 466 3.22 -1.40 -26.04
CA TYR A 466 2.57 -1.89 -27.26
C TYR A 466 1.79 -0.79 -27.98
N HIS A 467 0.76 -0.21 -27.37
CA HIS A 467 -0.12 0.70 -28.12
C HIS A 467 0.62 1.96 -28.58
N ARG A 468 1.55 2.49 -27.76
CA ARG A 468 2.29 3.72 -28.11
C ARG A 468 3.20 3.52 -29.31
N SER A 469 3.68 2.29 -29.51
CA SER A 469 4.49 1.93 -30.67
C SER A 469 3.74 1.95 -32.00
N LEU A 470 2.40 1.90 -31.97
CA LEU A 470 1.56 1.96 -33.17
C LEU A 470 1.39 3.40 -33.67
N GLY A 471 1.64 4.41 -32.83
CA GLY A 471 1.71 5.81 -33.24
C GLY A 471 0.37 6.46 -33.58
N PHE A 472 -0.73 5.99 -32.98
CA PHE A 472 -2.06 6.59 -33.17
C PHE A 472 -2.24 7.94 -32.47
N TRP A 473 -1.54 8.16 -31.35
CA TRP A 473 -1.60 9.38 -30.55
C TRP A 473 -0.23 10.06 -30.50
N ASP A 474 -0.20 11.39 -30.66
CA ASP A 474 1.04 12.18 -30.60
C ASP A 474 1.35 12.72 -29.18
N SER A 475 2.56 13.24 -28.98
CA SER A 475 3.03 13.68 -27.66
C SER A 475 2.28 14.87 -27.05
N SER A 476 1.40 15.53 -27.81
CA SER A 476 0.55 16.62 -27.32
C SER A 476 -0.81 16.14 -26.79
N GLN A 477 -1.13 14.86 -27.00
CA GLN A 477 -2.40 14.23 -26.65
C GLN A 477 -2.23 13.43 -25.35
N GLU A 478 -3.19 13.56 -24.43
CA GLU A 478 -3.13 12.87 -23.14
C GLU A 478 -3.38 11.37 -23.29
N GLU A 479 -4.18 11.00 -24.29
CA GLU A 479 -4.52 9.64 -24.71
C GLU A 479 -3.26 8.83 -25.00
N ARG A 480 -2.18 9.46 -25.50
CA ARG A 480 -0.90 8.78 -25.70
C ARG A 480 -0.34 8.10 -24.43
N ALA A 481 -0.71 8.61 -23.26
CA ALA A 481 -0.30 8.06 -21.98
C ALA A 481 -1.42 7.32 -21.26
N TRP A 482 -2.62 7.21 -21.84
CA TRP A 482 -3.71 6.44 -21.24
C TRP A 482 -3.40 4.95 -21.31
N ILE A 483 -4.02 4.21 -20.39
CA ILE A 483 -4.06 2.77 -20.36
C ILE A 483 -5.54 2.40 -20.21
N PHE A 484 -5.98 1.36 -20.92
CA PHE A 484 -7.38 0.92 -21.03
C PHE A 484 -8.19 1.96 -21.78
N HIS A 485 -7.83 2.21 -23.03
CA HIS A 485 -8.49 3.22 -23.83
C HIS A 485 -9.98 2.92 -23.99
N TRP A 486 -10.33 1.67 -24.27
CA TRP A 486 -11.70 1.28 -24.56
C TRP A 486 -12.48 0.98 -23.28
N ASP A 487 -11.89 0.19 -22.38
CA ASP A 487 -12.52 -0.24 -21.13
C ASP A 487 -12.46 0.85 -20.02
N GLY A 488 -11.45 1.73 -20.05
CA GLY A 488 -11.27 2.82 -19.09
C GLY A 488 -11.66 4.20 -19.62
N HIS A 489 -11.35 5.22 -18.79
CA HIS A 489 -11.60 6.65 -19.06
C HIS A 489 -13.07 6.95 -19.41
N ASN A 490 -13.99 6.22 -18.80
CA ASN A 490 -15.43 6.26 -19.08
C ASN A 490 -16.27 6.12 -17.79
N GLU A 491 -17.58 5.88 -17.91
CA GLU A 491 -18.50 5.72 -16.78
C GLU A 491 -18.31 4.42 -15.97
N PHE A 492 -17.63 3.40 -16.51
CA PHE A 492 -17.38 2.12 -15.85
C PHE A 492 -16.10 2.19 -15.02
N PHE A 493 -15.03 2.71 -15.60
CA PHE A 493 -13.71 2.78 -14.97
C PHE A 493 -12.98 4.07 -15.34
N ASN A 494 -12.36 4.70 -14.33
CA ASN A 494 -11.60 5.95 -14.51
C ASN A 494 -10.32 5.78 -15.34
N GLY A 495 -9.87 4.56 -15.61
CA GLY A 495 -8.63 4.28 -16.32
C GLY A 495 -7.36 4.55 -15.49
N ARG A 496 -6.21 4.32 -16.12
CA ARG A 496 -4.85 4.62 -15.59
C ARG A 496 -4.02 5.37 -16.62
N THR A 497 -2.86 5.87 -16.19
CA THR A 497 -1.91 6.56 -17.06
C THR A 497 -0.44 6.18 -16.83
N ALA A 498 0.32 6.11 -17.92
CA ALA A 498 1.78 6.04 -17.94
C ALA A 498 2.46 7.43 -18.01
N ALA A 499 1.77 8.49 -17.56
CA ALA A 499 2.30 9.84 -17.36
C ALA A 499 2.01 10.36 -15.93
N TYR A 500 2.03 9.47 -14.94
CA TYR A 500 1.77 9.79 -13.55
C TYR A 500 2.93 10.58 -12.93
N GLY A 501 2.62 11.74 -12.35
CA GLY A 501 3.64 12.71 -11.91
C GLY A 501 4.29 12.43 -10.55
N ALA A 502 3.78 11.48 -9.76
CA ALA A 502 4.32 11.20 -8.44
C ALA A 502 5.70 10.52 -8.51
N THR A 503 6.56 10.76 -7.53
CA THR A 503 7.93 10.21 -7.44
C THR A 503 8.04 9.17 -6.35
N TYR A 504 8.93 8.19 -6.51
CA TYR A 504 9.16 7.14 -5.51
C TYR A 504 10.15 7.61 -4.42
N PRO A 505 9.98 7.24 -3.14
CA PRO A 505 8.82 6.58 -2.54
C PRO A 505 7.74 7.57 -2.09
N ASP A 506 8.00 8.88 -2.16
CA ASP A 506 7.19 9.91 -1.50
C ASP A 506 5.76 9.99 -2.04
N GLY A 507 5.57 9.54 -3.28
CA GLY A 507 4.29 9.44 -3.96
C GLY A 507 3.51 8.14 -3.70
N LEU A 508 4.07 7.19 -2.95
CA LEU A 508 3.35 5.97 -2.58
C LEU A 508 2.20 6.28 -1.63
N ILE A 509 1.05 5.66 -1.87
CA ILE A 509 -0.18 5.84 -1.06
C ILE A 509 -0.75 4.52 -0.52
N ASP A 510 0.05 3.45 -0.57
CA ASP A 510 -0.34 2.08 -0.19
C ASP A 510 -1.55 1.57 -1.01
N GLN A 511 -1.58 1.89 -2.31
CA GLN A 511 -2.57 1.39 -3.27
C GLN A 511 -1.85 0.85 -4.49
N ILE A 512 -1.77 -0.48 -4.61
CA ILE A 512 -0.95 -1.15 -5.62
C ILE A 512 -1.20 -0.68 -7.06
N HIS A 513 -2.46 -0.43 -7.45
CA HIS A 513 -2.81 0.06 -8.79
C HIS A 513 -2.34 1.49 -9.02
N THR A 514 -2.51 2.37 -8.03
CA THR A 514 -2.08 3.77 -8.11
C THR A 514 -0.55 3.87 -8.07
N ASP A 515 0.07 3.15 -7.15
CA ASP A 515 1.52 3.15 -6.95
C ASP A 515 2.25 2.54 -8.15
N GLY A 516 1.65 1.54 -8.82
CA GLY A 516 2.16 0.93 -10.05
C GLY A 516 2.34 1.92 -11.21
N GLN A 517 1.50 2.96 -11.30
CA GLN A 517 1.63 4.00 -12.33
C GLN A 517 2.95 4.78 -12.21
N ILE A 518 3.53 4.91 -11.01
CA ILE A 518 4.84 5.54 -10.80
C ILE A 518 5.91 4.75 -11.57
N TRP A 519 5.89 3.42 -11.45
CA TRP A 519 6.82 2.53 -12.15
C TRP A 519 6.63 2.58 -13.65
N ALA A 520 5.40 2.36 -14.13
CA ALA A 520 5.09 2.35 -15.57
C ALA A 520 5.51 3.66 -16.25
N SER A 521 5.17 4.80 -15.64
CA SER A 521 5.54 6.13 -16.17
C SER A 521 7.05 6.32 -16.25
N SER A 522 7.79 5.85 -15.23
CA SER A 522 9.24 5.98 -15.17
C SER A 522 9.92 5.13 -16.26
N VAL A 523 9.44 3.91 -16.52
CA VAL A 523 10.00 3.09 -17.60
C VAL A 523 9.60 3.64 -18.98
N MET A 524 8.40 4.24 -19.12
CA MET A 524 8.01 4.91 -20.36
C MET A 524 8.85 6.16 -20.67
N GLU A 525 9.35 6.87 -19.67
CA GLU A 525 10.35 7.94 -19.88
C GLU A 525 11.67 7.38 -20.48
N ILE A 526 12.10 6.18 -20.07
CA ILE A 526 13.27 5.50 -20.67
C ILE A 526 12.93 5.02 -22.08
N TRP A 527 11.72 4.52 -22.30
CA TRP A 527 11.23 4.09 -23.61
C TRP A 527 11.30 5.20 -24.65
N GLU A 528 10.98 6.46 -24.30
CA GLU A 528 11.09 7.60 -25.22
C GLU A 528 12.50 7.84 -25.73
N GLU A 529 13.50 7.61 -24.88
CA GLU A 529 14.90 7.91 -25.19
C GLU A 529 15.60 6.74 -25.90
N LEU A 530 15.31 5.49 -25.50
CA LEU A 530 16.00 4.29 -26.00
C LEU A 530 15.23 3.54 -27.09
N GLY A 531 13.93 3.81 -27.22
CA GLY A 531 13.01 3.10 -28.10
C GLY A 531 12.57 1.73 -27.56
N ARG A 532 11.50 1.22 -28.18
CA ARG A 532 10.76 0.03 -27.73
C ARG A 532 11.62 -1.23 -27.53
N GLU A 533 12.31 -1.70 -28.57
CA GLU A 533 13.01 -2.99 -28.51
C GLU A 533 14.10 -3.01 -27.44
N THR A 534 14.85 -1.90 -27.30
CA THR A 534 15.89 -1.76 -26.28
C THR A 534 15.28 -1.77 -24.88
N THR A 535 14.26 -0.94 -24.64
CA THR A 535 13.66 -0.81 -23.30
C THR A 535 12.92 -2.07 -22.90
N ASP A 536 12.16 -2.70 -23.79
CA ASP A 536 11.43 -3.95 -23.51
C ASP A 536 12.40 -5.10 -23.16
N LEU A 537 13.51 -5.23 -23.89
CA LEU A 537 14.52 -6.26 -23.58
C LEU A 537 15.20 -6.01 -22.23
N LEU A 538 15.57 -4.76 -21.94
CA LEU A 538 16.13 -4.36 -20.64
C LEU A 538 15.14 -4.64 -19.50
N PHE A 539 13.86 -4.32 -19.73
CA PHE A 539 12.78 -4.51 -18.76
C PHE A 539 12.59 -5.99 -18.39
N LEU A 540 12.49 -6.89 -19.38
CA LEU A 540 12.36 -8.33 -19.13
C LEU A 540 13.61 -8.90 -18.45
N GLU A 541 14.80 -8.48 -18.88
CA GLU A 541 16.06 -8.91 -18.27
C GLU A 541 16.18 -8.44 -16.81
N ALA A 542 15.71 -7.23 -16.49
CA ALA A 542 15.68 -6.66 -15.15
C ALA A 542 14.70 -7.41 -14.25
N LEU A 543 13.45 -7.61 -14.69
CA LEU A 543 12.44 -8.35 -13.93
C LEU A 543 12.88 -9.79 -13.64
N SER A 544 13.62 -10.43 -14.54
CA SER A 544 14.16 -11.78 -14.26
C SER A 544 15.12 -11.84 -13.06
N MET A 545 15.67 -10.71 -12.62
CA MET A 545 16.55 -10.60 -11.44
C MET A 545 15.80 -10.41 -10.13
N THR A 546 14.52 -10.06 -10.16
CA THR A 546 13.72 -9.75 -8.97
C THR A 546 13.21 -11.02 -8.28
N GLY A 547 12.66 -10.85 -7.08
CA GLY A 547 12.04 -11.92 -6.31
C GLY A 547 10.78 -11.46 -5.59
N SER A 548 10.21 -12.33 -4.76
CA SER A 548 8.86 -12.15 -4.19
C SER A 548 8.67 -10.90 -3.32
N THR A 549 9.76 -10.29 -2.86
CA THR A 549 9.75 -9.08 -2.00
C THR A 549 10.52 -7.91 -2.59
N SER A 550 10.76 -7.93 -3.91
CA SER A 550 11.42 -6.84 -4.61
C SER A 550 10.49 -5.63 -4.75
N SER A 551 10.95 -4.46 -4.31
CA SER A 551 10.25 -3.20 -4.54
C SER A 551 10.51 -2.61 -5.93
N GLN A 552 9.80 -1.53 -6.28
CA GLN A 552 10.12 -0.76 -7.49
C GLN A 552 11.57 -0.24 -7.50
N SER A 553 12.13 0.13 -6.33
CA SER A 553 13.55 0.54 -6.24
C SER A 553 14.51 -0.62 -6.53
N ASP A 554 14.21 -1.84 -6.09
CA ASP A 554 15.02 -3.01 -6.44
C ASP A 554 14.96 -3.29 -7.95
N ALA A 555 13.79 -3.12 -8.57
CA ALA A 555 13.62 -3.26 -10.02
C ALA A 555 14.41 -2.19 -10.79
N ALA A 556 14.46 -0.94 -10.32
CA ALA A 556 15.30 0.12 -10.91
C ALA A 556 16.81 -0.24 -10.87
N LEU A 557 17.29 -0.79 -9.74
CA LEU A 557 18.67 -1.26 -9.63
C LEU A 557 18.95 -2.47 -10.54
N ALA A 558 17.96 -3.37 -10.69
CA ALA A 558 18.04 -4.49 -11.63
C ALA A 558 18.08 -4.01 -13.09
N PHE A 559 17.37 -2.93 -13.43
CA PHE A 559 17.37 -2.33 -14.76
C PHE A 559 18.74 -1.80 -15.17
N MET A 560 19.43 -1.09 -14.26
CA MET A 560 20.83 -0.69 -14.46
C MET A 560 21.77 -1.88 -14.63
N SER A 561 21.50 -2.98 -13.91
CA SER A 561 22.26 -4.23 -14.03
C SER A 561 21.97 -4.94 -15.35
N ALA A 562 20.74 -4.89 -15.86
CA ALA A 562 20.34 -5.44 -17.15
C ALA A 562 21.09 -4.75 -18.30
N ASP A 563 21.19 -3.42 -18.28
CA ASP A 563 21.96 -2.68 -19.29
C ASP A 563 23.45 -3.00 -19.24
N SER A 564 23.99 -3.20 -18.04
CA SER A 564 25.36 -3.67 -17.87
C SER A 564 25.60 -5.05 -18.49
N LEU A 565 24.63 -5.97 -18.37
CA LEU A 565 24.73 -7.34 -18.90
C LEU A 565 24.51 -7.41 -20.41
N LEU A 566 23.52 -6.70 -20.93
CA LEU A 566 23.11 -6.77 -22.33
C LEU A 566 23.94 -5.86 -23.23
N ASN A 567 24.23 -4.64 -22.75
CA ASN A 567 24.77 -3.56 -23.56
C ASN A 567 26.11 -3.01 -23.04
N GLY A 568 26.66 -3.60 -21.98
CA GLY A 568 27.91 -3.11 -21.38
C GLY A 568 27.77 -1.71 -20.77
N ALA A 569 26.58 -1.39 -20.24
CA ALA A 569 26.22 -0.10 -19.64
C ALA A 569 26.16 1.07 -20.64
N ALA A 570 25.93 0.79 -21.93
CA ALA A 570 25.89 1.82 -22.97
C ALA A 570 24.75 2.84 -22.81
N ASN A 571 23.66 2.48 -22.11
CA ASN A 571 22.49 3.33 -21.91
C ASN A 571 22.36 3.84 -20.46
N ILE A 572 23.39 3.63 -19.64
CA ILE A 572 23.32 3.86 -18.20
C ILE A 572 23.04 5.31 -17.83
N ASP A 573 23.49 6.28 -18.63
CA ASP A 573 23.28 7.71 -18.36
C ASP A 573 21.78 8.05 -18.43
N VAL A 574 21.09 7.59 -19.47
CA VAL A 574 19.63 7.78 -19.65
C VAL A 574 18.86 7.08 -18.53
N ILE A 575 19.17 5.82 -18.26
CA ILE A 575 18.50 5.02 -17.24
C ILE A 575 18.66 5.63 -15.85
N ARG A 576 19.90 6.04 -15.51
CA ARG A 576 20.22 6.68 -14.23
C ARG A 576 19.52 8.02 -14.10
N GLU A 577 19.57 8.87 -15.12
CA GLU A 577 18.93 10.19 -15.09
C GLU A 577 17.44 10.06 -14.77
N VAL A 578 16.71 9.22 -15.50
CA VAL A 578 15.28 9.02 -15.29
C VAL A 578 15.00 8.49 -13.88
N PHE A 579 15.61 7.37 -13.48
CA PHE A 579 15.32 6.79 -12.18
C PHE A 579 15.74 7.66 -11.00
N GLN A 580 16.76 8.50 -11.17
CA GLN A 580 17.18 9.46 -10.15
C GLN A 580 16.17 10.61 -10.03
N ARG A 581 15.72 11.19 -11.15
CA ARG A 581 14.65 12.20 -11.17
C ARG A 581 13.35 11.69 -10.56
N ARG A 582 13.06 10.40 -10.76
CA ARG A 582 11.87 9.71 -10.25
C ARG A 582 12.04 9.22 -8.81
N GLY A 583 13.19 9.47 -8.17
CA GLY A 583 13.44 9.22 -6.74
C GLY A 583 13.86 7.78 -6.36
N TYR A 584 14.11 6.91 -7.34
CA TYR A 584 14.54 5.53 -7.08
C TYR A 584 15.99 5.40 -6.64
N LEU A 585 16.85 6.36 -7.03
CA LEU A 585 18.30 6.27 -6.85
C LEU A 585 18.88 7.26 -5.85
N ILE A 586 18.09 8.20 -5.33
CA ILE A 586 18.51 9.21 -4.35
C ILE A 586 17.44 9.35 -3.27
N ARG A 587 17.85 9.28 -2.00
CA ARG A 587 16.96 9.49 -0.86
C ARG A 587 17.70 10.12 0.30
N ALA A 588 17.31 11.33 0.66
CA ALA A 588 17.80 11.99 1.86
C ALA A 588 17.42 11.18 3.11
N ASN A 589 18.38 11.01 4.01
CA ASN A 589 18.15 10.44 5.31
C ASN A 589 19.24 10.91 6.29
N PHE A 590 18.91 10.95 7.57
CA PHE A 590 19.85 11.37 8.60
C PHE A 590 19.55 10.73 9.94
N ALA A 591 20.56 10.75 10.80
CA ALA A 591 20.42 10.40 12.20
C ALA A 591 21.15 11.41 13.08
N ALA A 592 20.85 11.35 14.37
CA ALA A 592 21.34 12.28 15.37
C ALA A 592 21.75 11.54 16.64
N THR A 593 22.74 12.06 17.36
CA THR A 593 23.22 11.48 18.63
C THR A 593 22.22 11.60 19.77
N ALA A 594 21.28 12.54 19.69
CA ALA A 594 20.21 12.74 20.64
C ALA A 594 18.97 13.28 19.92
N ARG A 595 17.78 12.88 20.36
CA ARG A 595 16.49 13.43 19.89
C ARG A 595 15.76 14.26 20.95
N ALA A 596 16.22 14.21 22.20
CA ALA A 596 15.67 15.01 23.27
C ALA A 596 16.68 15.26 24.40
N GLY A 597 16.46 16.31 25.19
CA GLY A 597 17.22 16.62 26.40
C GLY A 597 16.97 18.03 26.93
N GLU A 598 17.52 18.37 28.11
CA GLU A 598 17.44 19.74 28.65
C GLU A 598 18.36 20.70 27.89
N GLY A 599 17.94 21.96 27.75
CA GLY A 599 18.72 23.00 27.06
C GLY A 599 19.89 23.55 27.89
N PRO A 600 21.02 23.95 27.27
CA PRO A 600 21.31 23.84 25.84
C PRO A 600 21.66 22.40 25.44
N LEU A 601 21.01 21.89 24.39
CA LEU A 601 21.18 20.54 23.87
C LEU A 601 22.11 20.56 22.65
N SER A 602 23.33 20.06 22.80
CA SER A 602 24.25 19.88 21.66
C SER A 602 24.02 18.52 21.00
N VAL A 603 23.75 18.54 19.70
CA VAL A 603 23.43 17.37 18.90
C VAL A 603 24.41 17.28 17.72
N LEU A 604 24.97 16.09 17.51
CA LEU A 604 25.70 15.76 16.29
C LEU A 604 24.76 15.02 15.34
N PHE A 605 24.59 15.59 14.15
CA PHE A 605 23.86 15.02 13.03
C PHE A 605 24.83 14.40 12.04
N PHE A 606 24.42 13.29 11.43
CA PHE A 606 25.17 12.60 10.41
C PHE A 606 24.26 12.12 9.30
N ASP A 607 24.77 12.26 8.08
CA ASP A 607 24.16 11.77 6.86
C ASP A 607 23.98 10.25 6.92
N ALA A 608 22.78 9.82 6.56
CA ALA A 608 22.42 8.42 6.36
C ALA A 608 21.76 8.23 4.99
N SER A 609 21.93 9.21 4.09
CA SER A 609 21.26 9.25 2.79
C SER A 609 21.74 8.14 1.87
N PHE A 610 20.85 7.76 0.96
CA PHE A 610 21.11 6.79 -0.08
C PHE A 610 21.35 7.49 -1.42
N VAL A 611 22.44 7.11 -2.10
CA VAL A 611 22.70 7.42 -3.51
C VAL A 611 23.19 6.15 -4.18
N ALA A 612 22.49 5.66 -5.20
CA ALA A 612 22.83 4.40 -5.87
C ALA A 612 24.22 4.47 -6.54
N GLY A 613 25.15 3.64 -6.08
CA GLY A 613 26.50 3.54 -6.63
C GLY A 613 27.40 4.74 -6.32
N GLY A 614 27.11 5.54 -5.29
CA GLY A 614 27.89 6.73 -4.96
C GLY A 614 27.60 7.31 -3.59
N SER A 615 27.79 8.62 -3.47
CA SER A 615 27.49 9.41 -2.26
C SER A 615 26.99 10.78 -2.68
N PRO A 616 26.29 11.52 -1.80
CA PRO A 616 25.91 12.88 -2.11
C PRO A 616 27.11 13.76 -2.47
N SER A 617 26.89 14.64 -3.44
CA SER A 617 27.83 15.68 -3.87
C SER A 617 27.74 16.94 -2.99
N SER A 618 26.60 17.19 -2.35
CA SER A 618 26.40 18.28 -1.39
C SER A 618 25.37 17.92 -0.31
N TRP A 619 25.44 18.65 0.82
CA TRP A 619 24.51 18.55 1.95
C TRP A 619 24.16 19.96 2.42
N ALA A 620 22.89 20.22 2.66
CA ALA A 620 22.35 21.43 3.25
C ALA A 620 21.42 21.05 4.40
N TRP A 621 21.85 21.36 5.62
CA TRP A 621 21.09 21.16 6.84
C TRP A 621 20.33 22.43 7.20
N ASP A 622 19.10 22.27 7.65
CA ASP A 622 18.28 23.30 8.28
C ASP A 622 17.74 22.69 9.59
N PHE A 623 18.11 23.29 10.72
CA PHE A 623 17.83 22.77 12.06
C PHE A 623 16.65 23.46 12.73
N ASP A 624 16.10 24.52 12.16
CA ASP A 624 14.97 25.27 12.73
C ASP A 624 13.80 25.54 11.76
N ASP A 625 13.85 24.95 10.57
CA ASP A 625 12.82 24.98 9.51
C ASP A 625 12.51 26.41 9.04
N ASP A 626 13.52 27.29 9.06
CA ASP A 626 13.41 28.67 8.57
C ASP A 626 13.61 28.79 7.05
N GLY A 627 13.98 27.69 6.38
CA GLY A 627 14.23 27.61 4.94
C GLY A 627 15.63 28.08 4.54
N VAL A 628 16.51 28.35 5.50
CA VAL A 628 17.91 28.75 5.30
C VAL A 628 18.82 27.59 5.70
N THR A 629 19.88 27.40 4.93
CA THR A 629 20.90 26.39 5.28
C THR A 629 21.76 26.86 6.45
N ASP A 630 21.66 26.15 7.57
CA ASP A 630 22.45 26.36 8.78
C ASP A 630 23.85 25.75 8.71
N ALA A 631 23.95 24.57 8.10
CA ALA A 631 25.21 23.83 8.01
C ALA A 631 25.31 23.04 6.70
N THR A 632 26.56 22.72 6.34
CA THR A 632 26.88 21.90 5.17
C THR A 632 27.84 20.78 5.54
N GLY A 633 27.91 19.76 4.68
CA GLY A 633 28.73 18.57 4.86
C GLY A 633 27.99 17.38 5.45
N ALA A 634 28.56 16.19 5.30
CA ALA A 634 27.93 14.92 5.72
C ALA A 634 27.70 14.79 7.24
N SER A 635 28.33 15.64 8.05
CA SER A 635 28.10 15.70 9.49
C SER A 635 28.09 17.14 9.96
N ALA A 636 27.15 17.48 10.84
CA ALA A 636 26.98 18.82 11.36
C ALA A 636 26.68 18.78 12.87
N GLN A 637 27.29 19.69 13.63
CA GLN A 637 26.99 19.86 15.05
C GLN A 637 26.16 21.12 15.25
N TRP A 638 25.05 20.99 15.96
CA TRP A 638 24.17 22.11 16.29
C TRP A 638 23.85 22.14 17.78
N SER A 639 23.57 23.33 18.32
CA SER A 639 23.23 23.51 19.74
C SER A 639 21.90 24.22 19.86
N PHE A 640 20.87 23.48 20.26
CA PHE A 640 19.55 24.02 20.52
C PHE A 640 19.52 24.64 21.91
N THR A 641 19.52 25.97 21.99
CA THR A 641 19.63 26.69 23.26
C THR A 641 18.29 26.92 23.95
N ASN A 642 17.24 27.14 23.16
CA ASN A 642 15.93 27.47 23.68
C ASN A 642 15.08 26.20 23.83
N PRO A 643 14.28 26.07 24.89
CA PRO A 643 13.25 25.03 24.98
C PRO A 643 12.30 25.12 23.79
N GLY A 644 11.89 23.97 23.26
CA GLY A 644 11.04 23.90 22.07
C GLY A 644 11.19 22.60 21.30
N LEU A 645 10.35 22.47 20.28
CA LEU A 645 10.42 21.40 19.29
C LEU A 645 11.02 21.97 18.01
N TYR A 646 11.96 21.24 17.44
CA TYR A 646 12.68 21.65 16.26
C TYR A 646 12.45 20.63 15.16
N THR A 647 11.93 21.13 14.05
CA THR A 647 11.91 20.40 12.79
C THR A 647 13.29 20.46 12.19
N VAL A 648 13.80 19.33 11.72
CA VAL A 648 15.11 19.26 11.06
C VAL A 648 14.91 18.76 9.64
N SER A 649 15.57 19.42 8.69
CA SER A 649 15.65 18.95 7.32
C SER A 649 17.09 18.79 6.84
N LEU A 650 17.28 17.80 5.98
CA LEU A 650 18.50 17.59 5.23
C LEU A 650 18.14 17.54 3.75
N THR A 651 18.70 18.45 2.97
CA THR A 651 18.71 18.37 1.52
C THR A 651 20.07 17.87 1.05
N ILE A 652 20.06 16.80 0.26
CA ILE A 652 21.24 16.29 -0.43
C ILE A 652 21.11 16.48 -1.93
N GLU A 653 22.24 16.60 -2.62
CA GLU A 653 22.31 16.62 -4.08
C GLU A 653 23.25 15.52 -4.58
N ALA A 654 22.85 14.82 -5.64
CA ALA A 654 23.74 14.01 -6.45
C ALA A 654 23.40 14.24 -7.92
N ASP A 655 24.41 14.32 -8.80
CA ASP A 655 24.26 14.43 -10.25
C ASP A 655 23.18 15.45 -10.72
N GLY A 656 23.07 16.60 -10.02
CA GLY A 656 22.12 17.66 -10.34
C GLY A 656 20.67 17.44 -9.88
N VAL A 657 20.39 16.34 -9.17
CA VAL A 657 19.08 16.04 -8.56
C VAL A 657 19.17 16.17 -7.05
N GLN A 658 18.17 16.81 -6.45
CA GLN A 658 18.08 17.00 -5.00
C GLN A 658 17.03 16.07 -4.37
N SER A 659 17.28 15.66 -3.13
CA SER A 659 16.33 14.96 -2.28
C SER A 659 16.36 15.61 -0.90
N THR A 660 15.19 15.81 -0.29
CA THR A 660 15.05 16.45 1.02
C THR A 660 14.26 15.54 1.95
N LEU A 661 14.82 15.25 3.12
CA LEU A 661 14.08 14.64 4.22
C LEU A 661 13.80 15.73 5.26
N ARG A 662 12.53 15.91 5.60
CA ARG A 662 12.08 16.82 6.66
C ARG A 662 11.37 16.02 7.74
N LEU A 663 11.90 16.05 8.96
CA LEU A 663 11.31 15.38 10.12
C LEU A 663 10.78 16.42 11.10
N GLU A 664 9.46 16.47 11.26
CA GLU A 664 8.79 17.36 12.20
C GLU A 664 9.07 16.96 13.64
N ASP A 665 9.22 17.96 14.52
CA ASP A 665 9.46 17.78 15.96
C ASP A 665 10.57 16.76 16.27
N PHE A 666 11.58 16.71 15.41
CA PHE A 666 12.63 15.70 15.44
C PHE A 666 13.52 15.82 16.68
N ILE A 667 13.82 17.07 17.08
CA ILE A 667 14.54 17.37 18.31
C ILE A 667 13.61 18.07 19.29
N SER A 668 13.62 17.62 20.55
CA SER A 668 12.92 18.26 21.64
C SER A 668 13.88 18.77 22.72
N VAL A 669 13.89 20.07 22.95
CA VAL A 669 14.60 20.67 24.08
C VAL A 669 13.61 20.83 25.22
N ASN A 670 13.70 19.91 26.18
CA ASN A 670 12.67 19.68 27.18
C ASN A 670 12.81 20.70 28.32
N SER A 671 11.81 21.58 28.45
CA SER A 671 11.63 22.46 29.60
C SER A 671 10.21 23.02 29.63
N GLY A 672 9.71 23.33 30.83
CA GLY A 672 8.38 23.92 30.99
C GLY A 672 7.26 22.97 30.53
N ILE A 673 6.42 23.43 29.60
CA ILE A 673 5.21 22.74 29.18
C ILE A 673 5.39 22.15 27.77
N TYR A 674 5.02 20.90 27.56
CA TYR A 674 4.76 20.38 26.22
C TYR A 674 3.26 20.47 25.94
N LEU A 675 2.86 21.17 24.89
CA LEU A 675 1.49 21.34 24.45
C LEU A 675 1.33 20.72 23.06
N TRP A 676 0.41 19.80 22.92
CA TRP A 676 0.13 19.18 21.62
C TRP A 676 -1.36 19.18 21.32
N GLN A 677 -1.69 19.37 20.04
CA GLN A 677 -3.03 19.21 19.51
C GLN A 677 -3.04 18.29 18.29
N GLY A 678 -4.08 17.49 18.13
CA GLY A 678 -4.16 16.53 17.04
C GLY A 678 -4.42 17.15 15.65
N GLY A 679 -3.51 16.88 14.69
CA GLY A 679 -3.69 17.09 13.24
C GLY A 679 -3.47 18.52 12.72
N ARG A 680 -2.95 18.64 11.48
CA ARG A 680 -2.93 19.90 10.71
C ARG A 680 -4.25 20.09 9.94
N GLN A 681 -4.70 21.35 9.88
CA GLN A 681 -5.80 21.89 9.05
C GLN A 681 -7.22 21.86 9.69
N GLN A 682 -7.62 23.05 10.18
CA GLN A 682 -8.96 23.69 10.12
C GLN A 682 -9.73 23.94 11.42
N PHE A 683 -9.44 23.32 12.56
CA PHE A 683 -10.13 23.63 13.84
C PHE A 683 -9.16 23.63 15.04
N ASP A 684 -9.08 24.76 15.77
CA ASP A 684 -8.44 24.80 17.09
C ASP A 684 -9.27 23.93 18.04
N ARG A 685 -8.63 22.97 18.71
CA ARG A 685 -9.28 22.00 19.61
C ARG A 685 -9.18 22.40 21.08
N SER A 686 -8.24 23.29 21.40
CA SER A 686 -7.89 23.95 22.67
C SER A 686 -6.43 24.42 22.64
N GLY A 687 -5.63 23.88 21.71
CA GLY A 687 -4.19 24.11 21.64
C GLY A 687 -3.83 25.57 21.38
N ASP A 688 -4.50 26.28 20.48
CA ASP A 688 -4.19 27.70 20.27
C ASP A 688 -4.57 28.53 21.50
N TYR A 689 -5.72 28.24 22.12
CA TYR A 689 -6.13 28.88 23.37
C TYR A 689 -5.09 28.67 24.49
N MET A 690 -4.71 27.43 24.77
CA MET A 690 -3.74 27.08 25.81
C MET A 690 -2.36 27.71 25.53
N ARG A 691 -1.89 27.63 24.28
CA ARG A 691 -0.61 28.24 23.86
C ARG A 691 -0.61 29.74 24.15
N ASN A 692 -1.67 30.44 23.74
CA ASN A 692 -1.80 31.88 23.96
C ASN A 692 -1.83 32.22 25.45
N HIS A 693 -2.52 31.42 26.26
CA HIS A 693 -2.56 31.60 27.71
C HIS A 693 -1.19 31.42 28.36
N PHE A 694 -0.45 30.37 27.98
CA PHE A 694 0.91 30.13 28.48
C PHE A 694 1.87 31.27 28.12
N LEU A 695 1.75 31.82 26.90
CA LEU A 695 2.53 32.99 26.47
C LEU A 695 2.24 34.22 27.34
N VAL A 696 0.97 34.51 27.63
CA VAL A 696 0.57 35.62 28.52
C VAL A 696 1.10 35.42 29.94
N ARG A 697 1.11 34.18 30.44
CA ARG A 697 1.66 33.81 31.75
C ARG A 697 3.19 33.70 31.77
N GLN A 698 3.88 34.01 30.67
CA GLN A 698 5.34 33.91 30.51
C GLN A 698 5.87 32.50 30.80
N LEU A 699 5.07 31.47 30.52
CA LEU A 699 5.44 30.07 30.68
C LEU A 699 6.13 29.55 29.42
N GLN A 700 7.31 28.96 29.62
CA GLN A 700 8.01 28.26 28.54
C GLN A 700 7.17 27.07 28.09
N ASN A 701 6.89 27.01 26.80
CA ASN A 701 6.16 25.89 26.22
C ASN A 701 6.71 25.51 24.84
N ALA A 702 6.72 24.21 24.59
CA ALA A 702 6.88 23.59 23.29
C ALA A 702 5.47 23.29 22.75
N TYR A 703 5.17 23.75 21.53
CA TYR A 703 3.86 23.53 20.91
C TYR A 703 4.01 22.67 19.64
N SER A 704 3.18 21.64 19.51
CA SER A 704 3.11 20.80 18.31
C SER A 704 1.68 20.56 17.84
N ASN A 705 1.53 20.43 16.53
CA ASN A 705 0.32 19.97 15.86
C ASN A 705 0.61 18.81 14.88
N SER A 706 1.70 18.08 15.13
CA SER A 706 2.11 16.93 14.34
C SER A 706 1.07 15.80 14.45
N ALA A 707 1.17 14.82 13.55
CA ALA A 707 0.26 13.68 13.54
C ALA A 707 0.33 12.83 14.83
N THR A 708 1.46 12.84 15.54
CA THR A 708 1.70 12.02 16.75
C THR A 708 2.39 12.80 17.84
N VAL A 709 2.13 12.44 19.10
CA VAL A 709 2.80 13.05 20.26
C VAL A 709 4.31 12.77 20.22
N HIS A 710 5.14 13.79 20.41
CA HIS A 710 6.61 13.66 20.48
C HIS A 710 7.03 12.68 21.60
N SER A 711 8.09 11.91 21.35
CA SER A 711 8.68 10.99 22.33
C SER A 711 10.21 11.02 22.29
N PRO A 712 10.90 11.09 23.45
CA PRO A 712 10.37 11.03 24.81
C PRO A 712 9.93 12.39 25.38
N LEU A 713 8.95 12.38 26.31
CA LEU A 713 8.47 13.58 27.03
C LEU A 713 9.25 13.89 28.33
N ALA A 714 10.27 13.10 28.66
CA ALA A 714 11.01 13.23 29.91
C ALA A 714 11.76 14.57 30.00
N GLY A 715 11.53 15.36 31.06
CA GLY A 715 12.15 16.69 31.26
C GLY A 715 11.18 17.86 31.09
N TYR A 716 9.99 17.63 30.52
CA TYR A 716 8.89 18.57 30.65
C TYR A 716 8.31 18.53 32.08
N GLN A 717 7.90 19.69 32.59
CA GLN A 717 7.24 19.83 33.90
C GLN A 717 5.76 19.43 33.83
N ALA A 718 5.11 19.70 32.69
CA ALA A 718 3.76 19.27 32.39
C ALA A 718 3.54 19.03 30.89
N VAL A 719 2.60 18.16 30.57
CA VAL A 719 2.15 17.81 29.22
C VAL A 719 0.67 18.14 29.11
N PHE A 720 0.31 18.94 28.11
CA PHE A 720 -1.06 19.30 27.78
C PHE A 720 -1.40 18.72 26.42
N LEU A 721 -2.48 17.94 26.35
CA LEU A 721 -2.94 17.29 25.14
C LEU A 721 -4.36 17.73 24.83
N SER A 722 -4.58 18.10 23.57
CA SER A 722 -5.91 18.36 23.05
C SER A 722 -6.25 17.48 21.87
N LEU A 723 -7.15 16.54 22.10
CA LEU A 723 -7.60 15.59 21.09
C LEU A 723 -8.84 16.08 20.35
N GLY A 724 -9.55 17.08 20.89
CA GLY A 724 -10.74 17.66 20.28
C GLY A 724 -12.02 16.86 20.50
N SER A 725 -13.11 17.27 19.86
CA SER A 725 -14.41 16.59 19.94
C SER A 725 -14.72 15.77 18.69
N PHE A 726 -15.57 14.74 18.83
CA PHE A 726 -15.99 13.88 17.72
C PHE A 726 -16.40 14.69 16.46
N ASP A 727 -17.26 15.71 16.62
CA ASP A 727 -17.74 16.56 15.51
C ASP A 727 -16.65 17.42 14.85
N THR A 728 -15.53 17.64 15.52
CA THR A 728 -14.35 18.36 14.99
C THR A 728 -13.28 17.39 14.47
N ARG A 729 -13.65 16.13 14.22
CA ARG A 729 -12.77 15.03 13.83
C ARG A 729 -11.67 14.78 14.88
N ALA A 730 -12.08 14.50 16.12
CA ALA A 730 -11.16 14.20 17.22
C ALA A 730 -10.04 13.25 16.80
N THR A 731 -8.84 13.48 17.31
CA THR A 731 -7.70 12.61 17.06
C THR A 731 -7.79 11.46 18.02
N ARG A 732 -7.71 10.25 17.47
CA ARG A 732 -7.68 9.01 18.24
C ARG A 732 -6.42 8.94 19.11
N LEU A 733 -6.58 8.68 20.40
CA LEU A 733 -5.49 8.36 21.32
C LEU A 733 -5.05 6.90 21.11
N ASP A 734 -4.14 6.68 20.15
CA ASP A 734 -3.63 5.35 19.85
C ASP A 734 -2.64 4.80 20.91
N GLU A 735 -2.28 3.52 20.79
CA GLU A 735 -1.36 2.84 21.74
C GLU A 735 0.05 3.46 21.74
N GLY A 736 0.51 4.08 20.65
CA GLY A 736 1.81 4.76 20.60
C GLY A 736 1.82 6.02 21.46
N MET A 737 0.76 6.83 21.35
CA MET A 737 0.54 7.99 22.21
C MET A 737 0.34 7.57 23.66
N ALA A 738 -0.50 6.56 23.92
CA ALA A 738 -0.75 6.03 25.26
C ALA A 738 0.52 5.49 25.92
N SER A 739 1.38 4.78 25.16
CA SER A 739 2.68 4.29 25.64
C SER A 739 3.63 5.44 26.03
N THR A 740 3.68 6.49 25.21
CA THR A 740 4.49 7.69 25.47
C THR A 740 4.03 8.40 26.76
N LEU A 741 2.72 8.56 26.92
CA LEU A 741 2.14 9.15 28.13
C LEU A 741 2.33 8.27 29.35
N ARG A 742 2.16 6.95 29.21
CA ARG A 742 2.38 5.97 30.26
C ARG A 742 3.79 6.09 30.82
N GLN A 743 4.80 6.16 29.95
CA GLN A 743 6.20 6.34 30.36
C GLN A 743 6.40 7.64 31.14
N TYR A 744 5.85 8.75 30.64
CA TYR A 744 5.99 10.06 31.28
C TYR A 744 5.27 10.14 32.64
N ILE A 745 4.02 9.69 32.70
CA ILE A 745 3.21 9.68 33.92
C ILE A 745 3.85 8.76 34.98
N GLN A 746 4.37 7.60 34.60
CA GLN A 746 5.05 6.68 35.51
C GLN A 746 6.37 7.23 36.08
N GLN A 747 6.93 8.27 35.47
CA GLN A 747 8.09 9.00 35.99
C GLN A 747 7.69 10.18 36.90
N GLY A 748 6.41 10.25 37.33
CA GLY A 748 5.87 11.34 38.14
C GLY A 748 5.44 12.55 37.33
N GLY A 749 5.29 12.42 36.01
CA GLY A 749 4.89 13.49 35.10
C GLY A 749 3.48 14.01 35.35
N GLN A 750 3.22 15.22 34.86
CA GLN A 750 1.96 15.92 35.03
C GLN A 750 1.24 16.06 33.69
N VAL A 751 -0.01 15.57 33.58
CA VAL A 751 -0.74 15.51 32.31
C VAL A 751 -2.10 16.18 32.43
N PHE A 752 -2.36 17.16 31.57
CA PHE A 752 -3.69 17.64 31.24
C PHE A 752 -4.10 17.05 29.89
N LEU A 753 -5.32 16.55 29.81
CA LEU A 753 -5.88 15.96 28.60
C LEU A 753 -7.32 16.44 28.42
N ASP A 754 -7.61 17.02 27.25
CA ASP A 754 -8.99 17.23 26.82
C ASP A 754 -9.31 16.49 25.51
N GLY A 755 -10.53 15.97 25.42
CA GLY A 755 -11.02 15.28 24.25
C GLY A 755 -12.24 14.42 24.56
N SER A 756 -13.25 14.45 23.70
CA SER A 756 -14.54 13.84 24.01
C SER A 756 -14.52 12.32 24.06
N GLU A 757 -13.59 11.69 23.33
CA GLU A 757 -13.50 10.24 23.08
C GLU A 757 -12.20 9.61 23.58
N ALA A 758 -11.35 10.41 24.24
CA ALA A 758 -9.95 10.07 24.42
C ALA A 758 -9.72 8.90 25.41
N LEU A 759 -10.62 8.70 26.38
CA LEU A 759 -10.51 7.64 27.37
C LEU A 759 -11.70 6.67 27.36
N GLY A 760 -12.88 7.07 26.88
CA GLY A 760 -14.09 6.23 26.83
C GLY A 760 -14.25 5.44 25.54
N PHE A 761 -13.80 5.95 24.39
CA PHE A 761 -13.70 5.16 23.15
C PHE A 761 -12.30 4.55 23.02
N ASP A 762 -11.30 5.42 22.99
CA ASP A 762 -9.96 5.06 22.51
C ASP A 762 -9.20 4.14 23.47
N GLN A 763 -9.52 4.23 24.77
CA GLN A 763 -8.82 3.52 25.85
C GLN A 763 -9.78 2.82 26.84
N ALA A 764 -11.05 2.64 26.48
CA ALA A 764 -12.07 2.02 27.35
C ALA A 764 -11.63 0.65 27.90
N ASP A 765 -11.05 -0.19 27.01
CA ASP A 765 -10.60 -1.54 27.34
C ASP A 765 -9.19 -1.57 27.96
N SER A 766 -8.57 -0.41 28.19
CA SER A 766 -7.19 -0.28 28.68
C SER A 766 -7.16 0.06 30.17
N GLU A 767 -7.57 -0.90 31.01
CA GLU A 767 -7.61 -0.74 32.49
C GLU A 767 -6.29 -0.15 33.04
N SER A 768 -5.15 -0.60 32.50
CA SER A 768 -3.82 -0.15 32.95
C SER A 768 -3.51 1.31 32.61
N PHE A 769 -4.07 1.85 31.53
CA PHE A 769 -3.91 3.25 31.14
C PHE A 769 -4.92 4.14 31.88
N LEU A 770 -6.18 3.70 31.99
CA LEU A 770 -7.22 4.38 32.77
C LEU A 770 -6.81 4.56 34.24
N ALA A 771 -6.16 3.55 34.83
CA ALA A 771 -5.63 3.61 36.19
C ALA A 771 -4.59 4.74 36.39
N LEU A 772 -3.89 5.18 35.33
CA LEU A 772 -2.96 6.31 35.43
C LEU A 772 -3.68 7.63 35.71
N PHE A 773 -4.92 7.75 35.23
CA PHE A 773 -5.85 8.85 35.50
C PHE A 773 -6.72 8.60 36.74
N GLY A 774 -6.51 7.49 37.44
CA GLY A 774 -7.26 7.11 38.65
C GLY A 774 -8.69 6.67 38.37
N LEU A 775 -8.93 6.08 37.19
CA LEU A 775 -10.23 5.58 36.77
C LEU A 775 -10.30 4.06 36.91
N SER A 776 -11.44 3.55 37.40
CA SER A 776 -11.78 2.12 37.29
C SER A 776 -12.65 1.78 36.09
N GLY A 777 -13.09 2.80 35.36
CA GLY A 777 -13.77 2.67 34.08
C GLY A 777 -14.08 4.02 33.47
N SER A 778 -14.34 3.97 32.16
CA SER A 778 -14.87 5.06 31.34
C SER A 778 -16.01 4.50 30.48
N ASP A 779 -16.97 5.35 30.15
CA ASP A 779 -18.10 5.04 29.25
C ASP A 779 -18.04 6.03 28.08
N ASP A 780 -18.28 5.53 26.87
CA ASP A 780 -18.27 6.25 25.59
C ASP A 780 -19.38 7.33 25.48
N GLY A 781 -20.31 7.33 26.43
CA GLY A 781 -21.40 8.29 26.46
C GLY A 781 -22.46 8.00 25.40
N LEU A 782 -23.12 9.05 24.90
CA LEU A 782 -24.33 8.92 24.07
C LEU A 782 -24.13 9.49 22.67
N SER A 783 -24.74 8.82 21.67
CA SER A 783 -24.78 9.26 20.27
C SER A 783 -25.62 10.53 20.01
N THR A 784 -26.24 11.08 21.05
CA THR A 784 -27.11 12.25 20.95
C THR A 784 -26.36 13.50 21.35
N GLN A 785 -26.58 14.60 20.60
CA GLN A 785 -25.92 15.87 20.89
C GLN A 785 -26.21 16.28 22.34
N THR A 786 -25.14 16.48 23.11
CA THR A 786 -25.19 16.84 24.53
C THR A 786 -24.55 18.20 24.70
N PRO A 787 -25.30 19.30 24.51
CA PRO A 787 -24.79 20.64 24.77
C PRO A 787 -24.42 20.76 26.24
N VAL A 788 -23.42 21.60 26.55
CA VAL A 788 -23.14 22.01 27.93
C VAL A 788 -24.41 22.64 28.50
N GLN A 789 -24.99 22.01 29.52
CA GLN A 789 -26.20 22.53 30.19
C GLN A 789 -25.78 23.26 31.47
N ASN A 790 -25.01 22.59 32.31
CA ASN A 790 -24.47 23.16 33.53
C ASN A 790 -23.24 22.39 34.03
N LEU A 791 -22.10 22.57 33.38
CA LEU A 791 -20.83 21.98 33.78
C LEU A 791 -20.38 22.58 35.12
N THR A 792 -20.49 21.80 36.20
CA THR A 792 -20.33 22.29 37.57
C THR A 792 -19.10 21.66 38.24
N GLY A 793 -18.23 22.50 38.78
CA GLY A 793 -17.06 22.07 39.53
C GLY A 793 -17.41 21.41 40.86
N VAL A 794 -16.74 20.31 41.16
CA VAL A 794 -17.02 19.48 42.34
C VAL A 794 -16.24 19.99 43.56
N SER A 795 -16.86 19.93 44.75
CA SER A 795 -16.20 20.34 45.99
C SER A 795 -15.03 19.42 46.34
N GLY A 796 -13.89 20.00 46.74
CA GLY A 796 -12.64 19.28 47.00
C GLY A 796 -11.77 19.05 45.76
N ALA A 797 -12.24 19.40 44.56
CA ALA A 797 -11.43 19.47 43.35
C ALA A 797 -10.92 20.90 43.10
N ILE A 798 -9.90 21.06 42.25
CA ILE A 798 -9.37 22.39 41.87
C ILE A 798 -10.41 23.23 41.13
N THR A 799 -11.43 22.59 40.58
CA THR A 799 -12.55 23.17 39.87
C THR A 799 -13.66 23.67 40.81
N GLU A 800 -13.55 23.48 42.13
CA GLU A 800 -14.58 23.88 43.09
C GLU A 800 -15.01 25.34 42.88
N GLY A 801 -16.33 25.53 42.72
CA GLY A 801 -16.94 26.84 42.48
C GLY A 801 -16.92 27.33 41.03
N LEU A 802 -16.33 26.59 40.09
CA LEU A 802 -16.40 26.90 38.66
C LEU A 802 -17.71 26.41 38.03
N GLN A 803 -18.26 27.18 37.10
CA GLN A 803 -19.50 26.86 36.39
C GLN A 803 -19.46 27.38 34.95
N PHE A 804 -19.71 26.49 33.99
CA PHE A 804 -19.88 26.83 32.57
C PHE A 804 -21.27 26.43 32.09
N SER A 805 -21.97 27.36 31.43
CA SER A 805 -23.36 27.18 31.00
C SER A 805 -23.53 27.02 29.48
N SER A 806 -22.45 27.15 28.71
CA SER A 806 -22.46 26.96 27.26
C SER A 806 -21.05 26.68 26.72
N SER A 807 -20.99 26.22 25.48
CA SER A 807 -19.77 25.97 24.72
C SER A 807 -20.02 26.26 23.24
N SER A 808 -18.97 26.71 22.56
CA SER A 808 -18.94 26.89 21.10
C SER A 808 -18.77 25.59 20.31
N GLN A 809 -18.62 24.44 20.99
CA GLN A 809 -18.55 23.12 20.34
C GLN A 809 -19.91 22.75 19.73
N ALA A 810 -20.02 22.84 18.41
CA ALA A 810 -21.21 22.42 17.69
C ALA A 810 -21.42 20.90 17.80
N GLY A 811 -22.63 20.48 18.20
CA GLY A 811 -23.10 19.12 17.99
C GLY A 811 -22.57 18.02 18.92
N THR A 812 -21.71 18.34 19.88
CA THR A 812 -20.97 17.39 20.72
C THR A 812 -21.73 16.10 21.12
N THR A 813 -21.38 14.97 20.50
CA THR A 813 -21.82 13.60 20.84
C THR A 813 -20.67 12.79 21.44
N TRP A 814 -20.97 11.65 22.07
CA TRP A 814 -19.98 10.70 22.61
C TRP A 814 -19.01 11.43 23.55
N ILE A 815 -19.54 11.74 24.72
CA ILE A 815 -18.81 12.46 25.75
C ILE A 815 -18.47 11.44 26.81
N ASP A 816 -17.17 11.18 26.94
CA ASP A 816 -16.65 10.25 27.92
C ASP A 816 -17.21 10.55 29.32
N VAL A 817 -17.71 9.52 30.00
CA VAL A 817 -18.13 9.60 31.40
C VAL A 817 -17.18 8.76 32.25
N TYR A 818 -16.66 9.36 33.31
CA TYR A 818 -15.58 8.78 34.11
C TYR A 818 -16.06 8.20 35.44
N THR A 819 -15.49 7.05 35.82
CA THR A 819 -15.67 6.44 37.15
C THR A 819 -14.37 6.57 37.96
N PRO A 820 -14.18 7.66 38.73
CA PRO A 820 -12.96 7.87 39.50
C PRO A 820 -12.90 6.99 40.77
N GLU A 821 -11.70 6.53 41.11
CA GLU A 821 -11.41 5.84 42.37
C GLU A 821 -10.40 6.63 43.22
N PRO A 822 -10.59 6.68 44.56
CA PRO A 822 -9.66 7.38 45.44
C PRO A 822 -8.20 6.93 45.23
N PRO A 823 -7.23 7.87 45.16
CA PRO A 823 -7.34 9.28 45.52
C PRO A 823 -7.90 10.21 44.43
N ALA A 824 -8.25 9.70 43.25
CA ALA A 824 -8.87 10.51 42.22
C ALA A 824 -10.27 10.98 42.63
N VAL A 825 -10.63 12.16 42.16
CA VAL A 825 -11.94 12.78 42.41
C VAL A 825 -12.52 13.31 41.12
N ALA A 826 -13.85 13.31 41.04
CA ALA A 826 -14.56 14.02 39.97
C ALA A 826 -14.19 15.51 40.04
N ALA A 827 -13.79 16.09 38.91
CA ALA A 827 -13.48 17.50 38.78
C ALA A 827 -14.69 18.30 38.24
N PHE A 828 -15.37 17.80 37.22
CA PHE A 828 -16.61 18.39 36.73
C PHE A 828 -17.71 17.35 36.57
N VAL A 829 -18.94 17.78 36.83
CA VAL A 829 -20.16 17.02 36.56
C VAL A 829 -21.04 17.82 35.60
N GLU A 830 -21.54 17.16 34.57
CA GLU A 830 -22.55 17.70 33.66
C GLU A 830 -23.94 17.16 34.04
N ALA A 831 -24.92 18.07 34.03
CA ALA A 831 -26.29 17.76 34.41
C ALA A 831 -26.91 16.76 33.43
N GLY A 832 -27.27 15.58 33.96
CA GLY A 832 -27.89 14.51 33.17
C GLY A 832 -26.91 13.56 32.49
N LEU A 833 -25.60 13.82 32.56
CA LEU A 833 -24.57 12.95 31.99
C LEU A 833 -23.65 12.33 33.06
N GLY A 834 -23.29 13.07 34.11
CA GLY A 834 -22.45 12.57 35.20
C GLY A 834 -21.04 13.18 35.19
N THR A 835 -20.05 12.42 35.66
CA THR A 835 -18.66 12.89 35.78
C THR A 835 -18.00 12.96 34.41
N VAL A 836 -17.64 14.16 33.97
CA VAL A 836 -17.06 14.44 32.64
C VAL A 836 -15.67 15.08 32.75
N ALA A 837 -15.15 15.21 33.96
CA ALA A 837 -13.75 15.48 34.20
C ALA A 837 -13.30 14.82 35.51
N VAL A 838 -12.05 14.38 35.53
CA VAL A 838 -11.38 13.75 36.68
C VAL A 838 -10.06 14.45 36.96
N GLN A 839 -9.73 14.59 38.24
CA GLN A 839 -8.37 14.91 38.67
C GLN A 839 -7.84 13.78 39.56
N ASN A 840 -6.56 13.48 39.45
CA ASN A 840 -5.88 12.47 40.24
C ASN A 840 -4.52 12.97 40.72
N GLU A 841 -4.30 12.93 42.03
CA GLU A 841 -3.01 13.16 42.66
C GLU A 841 -2.44 11.82 43.13
N ARG A 842 -1.38 11.38 42.47
CA ARG A 842 -0.81 10.05 42.63
C ARG A 842 0.18 10.02 43.80
N THR A 843 0.44 8.82 44.30
CA THR A 843 1.37 8.61 45.42
C THR A 843 2.84 8.90 45.09
N ASP A 844 3.19 8.92 43.80
CA ASP A 844 4.51 9.33 43.32
C ASP A 844 4.66 10.85 43.13
N GLY A 845 3.62 11.62 43.47
CA GLY A 845 3.57 13.07 43.29
C GLY A 845 3.14 13.53 41.90
N GLY A 846 2.93 12.59 40.96
CA GLY A 846 2.40 12.87 39.63
C GLY A 846 0.93 13.30 39.68
N LYS A 847 0.51 14.10 38.71
CA LYS A 847 -0.83 14.68 38.65
C LYS A 847 -1.44 14.52 37.27
N THR A 848 -2.69 14.09 37.21
CA THR A 848 -3.40 13.99 35.92
C THR A 848 -4.76 14.67 36.01
N PHE A 849 -5.12 15.40 34.97
CA PHE A 849 -6.42 16.02 34.78
C PHE A 849 -6.95 15.63 33.41
N ALA A 850 -8.11 14.99 33.35
CA ALA A 850 -8.77 14.65 32.08
C ALA A 850 -10.17 15.26 32.04
N MET A 851 -10.57 15.82 30.90
CA MET A 851 -11.92 16.34 30.69
C MET A 851 -12.44 16.04 29.28
N SER A 852 -13.71 15.68 29.19
CA SER A 852 -14.36 15.28 27.94
C SER A 852 -14.75 16.47 27.06
N TYR A 853 -14.78 17.68 27.62
CA TYR A 853 -15.04 18.92 26.88
C TYR A 853 -13.73 19.60 26.50
N ALA A 854 -13.66 20.15 25.29
CA ALA A 854 -12.51 20.93 24.86
C ALA A 854 -12.48 22.27 25.62
N LEU A 855 -11.44 22.48 26.42
CA LEU A 855 -11.29 23.68 27.25
C LEU A 855 -11.38 24.97 26.43
N GLY A 856 -10.75 25.03 25.26
CA GLY A 856 -10.71 26.19 24.38
C GLY A 856 -12.06 26.59 23.79
N HIS A 857 -13.07 25.72 23.87
CA HIS A 857 -14.39 26.02 23.34
C HIS A 857 -15.46 26.32 24.39
N LEU A 858 -15.16 26.16 25.68
CA LEU A 858 -16.07 26.60 26.74
C LEU A 858 -16.31 28.12 26.63
N ASP A 859 -17.55 28.56 26.84
CA ASP A 859 -17.85 29.98 26.79
C ASP A 859 -17.58 30.61 28.17
N ASP A 860 -16.84 31.71 28.18
CA ASP A 860 -16.58 32.46 29.41
C ASP A 860 -17.88 33.14 29.91
N GLY A 861 -18.12 33.09 31.23
CA GLY A 861 -19.32 33.63 31.87
C GLY A 861 -19.06 34.01 33.33
N THR A 862 -19.75 33.37 34.27
CA THR A 862 -19.46 33.53 35.72
C THR A 862 -18.11 32.94 36.12
N SER A 863 -17.65 31.93 35.38
CA SER A 863 -16.30 31.39 35.43
C SER A 863 -15.63 31.58 34.08
N SER A 864 -14.30 31.54 34.05
CA SER A 864 -13.55 31.69 32.81
C SER A 864 -12.64 30.48 32.56
N ARG A 865 -12.37 30.19 31.29
CA ARG A 865 -11.37 29.21 30.85
C ARG A 865 -9.98 29.56 31.39
N ALA A 866 -9.67 30.85 31.46
CA ALA A 866 -8.39 31.35 31.98
C ALA A 866 -8.21 30.97 33.46
N GLU A 867 -9.25 31.17 34.26
CA GLU A 867 -9.26 30.76 35.67
C GLU A 867 -9.10 29.24 35.82
N LEU A 868 -9.81 28.44 35.03
CA LEU A 868 -9.65 26.98 35.05
C LEU A 868 -8.21 26.58 34.74
N LEU A 869 -7.64 27.12 33.66
CA LEU A 869 -6.29 26.78 33.22
C LEU A 869 -5.21 27.26 34.22
N ASP A 870 -5.38 28.44 34.82
CA ASP A 870 -4.49 28.92 35.90
C ASP A 870 -4.52 27.98 37.11
N ARG A 871 -5.70 27.53 37.54
CA ARG A 871 -5.81 26.58 38.66
C ARG A 871 -5.16 25.23 38.35
N VAL A 872 -5.27 24.74 37.11
CA VAL A 872 -4.57 23.53 36.66
C VAL A 872 -3.06 23.74 36.72
N LEU A 873 -2.55 24.87 36.21
CA LEU A 873 -1.12 25.20 36.21
C LEU A 873 -0.55 25.33 37.63
N GLU A 874 -1.23 26.06 38.52
CA GLU A 874 -0.82 26.18 39.92
C GLU A 874 -0.85 24.83 40.64
N TRP A 875 -1.87 24.01 40.39
CA TRP A 875 -1.93 22.65 40.90
C TRP A 875 -0.79 21.79 40.37
N PHE A 876 -0.39 21.99 39.11
CA PHE A 876 0.81 21.40 38.54
C PHE A 876 2.13 21.98 39.07
N GLY A 877 2.08 22.98 39.96
CA GLY A 877 3.26 23.54 40.62
C GLY A 877 3.92 24.67 39.85
N PHE A 878 3.28 25.21 38.81
CA PHE A 878 3.76 26.43 38.16
C PHE A 878 3.48 27.66 39.05
N SER A 879 4.41 28.60 39.06
CA SER A 879 4.22 29.91 39.71
C SER A 879 3.78 30.92 38.66
N LEU A 880 2.54 31.40 38.77
CA LEU A 880 1.98 32.36 37.81
C LEU A 880 2.26 33.80 38.27
N PRO A 881 2.68 34.71 37.38
CA PRO A 881 2.82 36.12 37.72
C PRO A 881 1.46 36.74 38.05
N THR A 882 1.39 37.56 39.11
CA THR A 882 0.18 38.33 39.44
C THR A 882 -0.17 39.32 38.32
N ASP A 883 -1.46 39.52 38.04
CA ASP A 883 -2.02 40.35 36.95
C ASP A 883 -1.64 41.86 36.95
N THR A 884 -0.59 42.28 37.67
CA THR A 884 -0.23 43.68 37.91
C THR A 884 0.78 44.30 36.94
N GLU A 885 1.16 43.64 35.84
CA GLU A 885 1.77 44.34 34.70
C GLU A 885 1.11 43.89 33.39
N SER A 886 -0.11 44.37 33.15
CA SER A 886 -0.46 44.74 31.77
C SER A 886 0.43 45.93 31.40
N ALA A 887 1.67 45.65 31.01
CA ALA A 887 2.41 46.59 30.20
C ALA A 887 1.57 46.81 28.95
N GLY A 888 0.87 47.94 28.93
CA GLY A 888 -0.11 48.25 27.90
C GLY A 888 0.51 48.04 26.52
N LEU A 889 -0.17 47.27 25.68
CA LEU A 889 0.19 47.16 24.27
C LEU A 889 0.29 48.59 23.71
N PRO A 890 1.42 48.99 23.11
CA PRO A 890 1.51 50.31 22.50
C PRO A 890 0.48 50.41 21.38
N GLY A 891 -0.29 51.50 21.35
CA GLY A 891 -1.33 51.73 20.35
C GLY A 891 -0.84 51.99 18.92
N ALA A 892 0.46 51.77 18.64
CA ALA A 892 1.06 51.88 17.31
C ALA A 892 2.32 51.00 17.19
N PHE A 893 2.42 50.27 16.09
CA PHE A 893 3.60 49.50 15.67
C PHE A 893 4.20 50.12 14.41
N GLU A 894 5.52 50.12 14.28
CA GLU A 894 6.16 50.42 13.00
C GLU A 894 6.15 49.18 12.13
N LEU A 895 5.38 49.23 11.04
CA LEU A 895 5.48 48.26 9.96
C LEU A 895 6.64 48.67 9.06
N GLY A 896 7.57 47.74 8.82
CA GLY A 896 8.56 47.90 7.76
C GLY A 896 7.88 48.02 6.39
N ALA A 897 8.58 48.59 5.41
CA ALA A 897 8.06 48.67 4.04
C ALA A 897 7.84 47.24 3.49
N PRO A 898 6.62 46.90 3.01
CA PRO A 898 6.35 45.60 2.43
C PRO A 898 7.23 45.37 1.19
N PHE A 899 7.82 44.18 1.08
CA PHE A 899 8.66 43.80 -0.06
C PHE A 899 8.27 42.41 -0.59
N PRO A 900 8.15 42.24 -1.92
CA PRO A 900 8.10 43.28 -2.96
C PRO A 900 6.77 44.07 -2.93
N ASN A 901 6.75 45.30 -3.45
CA ASN A 901 5.52 46.06 -3.67
C ASN A 901 5.56 46.75 -5.05
N PRO A 902 4.64 46.42 -5.99
CA PRO A 902 3.49 45.52 -5.86
C PRO A 902 3.87 44.03 -5.72
N VAL A 903 3.02 43.25 -5.05
CA VAL A 903 3.21 41.82 -4.76
C VAL A 903 2.67 40.96 -5.91
N SER A 904 3.45 39.99 -6.38
CA SER A 904 3.02 38.98 -7.37
C SER A 904 3.13 37.53 -6.86
N GLY A 905 3.30 37.36 -5.54
CA GLY A 905 3.55 36.09 -4.86
C GLY A 905 3.67 36.30 -3.36
N THR A 906 4.84 36.01 -2.79
CA THR A 906 5.12 36.16 -1.35
C THR A 906 5.31 37.63 -0.94
N LEU A 907 4.77 38.00 0.23
CA LEU A 907 4.93 39.32 0.85
C LEU A 907 5.63 39.16 2.21
N SER A 908 6.76 39.83 2.40
CA SER A 908 7.44 39.89 3.70
C SER A 908 7.06 41.18 4.44
N VAL A 909 6.54 41.05 5.67
CA VAL A 909 6.22 42.15 6.57
C VAL A 909 7.05 42.00 7.85
N ASN A 910 7.99 42.92 8.05
CA ASN A 910 8.82 42.95 9.24
C ASN A 910 8.22 43.91 10.28
N TYR A 911 8.17 43.49 11.54
CA TYR A 911 7.76 44.31 12.69
C TYR A 911 8.59 43.93 13.92
N THR A 912 8.52 44.74 14.99
CA THR A 912 9.19 44.46 16.26
C THR A 912 8.25 44.75 17.42
N LEU A 913 8.15 43.82 18.36
CA LEU A 913 7.38 43.98 19.58
C LEU A 913 8.27 44.33 20.77
N PRO A 914 7.88 45.28 21.63
CA PRO A 914 8.64 45.60 22.84
C PRO A 914 8.49 44.55 23.95
N LEU A 915 7.45 43.72 23.90
CA LEU A 915 7.18 42.59 24.80
C LEU A 915 6.50 41.47 23.98
N PRO A 916 6.63 40.18 24.39
CA PRO A 916 5.88 39.09 23.76
C PRO A 916 4.37 39.38 23.79
N ALA A 917 3.73 39.36 22.62
CA ALA A 917 2.29 39.65 22.48
C ALA A 917 1.70 38.86 21.30
N VAL A 918 0.39 38.59 21.36
CA VAL A 918 -0.36 37.99 20.25
C VAL A 918 -0.65 39.08 19.21
N ILE A 919 -0.38 38.78 17.93
CA ILE A 919 -0.71 39.65 16.80
C ILE A 919 -1.63 38.89 15.85
N SER A 920 -2.73 39.51 15.45
CA SER A 920 -3.54 39.09 14.31
C SER A 920 -3.21 39.96 13.10
N LEU A 921 -2.87 39.33 11.97
CA LEU A 921 -2.67 40.02 10.69
C LEU A 921 -3.91 39.82 9.81
N ASP A 922 -4.57 40.92 9.47
CA ASP A 922 -5.63 40.91 8.47
C ASP A 922 -5.10 41.45 7.16
N VAL A 923 -5.14 40.61 6.12
CA VAL A 923 -4.79 41.00 4.76
C VAL A 923 -6.08 41.33 4.04
N PHE A 924 -6.09 42.38 3.23
CA PHE A 924 -7.23 42.73 2.39
C PHE A 924 -6.76 42.88 0.95
N ASP A 925 -7.56 42.42 0.00
CA ASP A 925 -7.31 42.70 -1.41
C ASP A 925 -7.56 44.17 -1.76
N THR A 926 -7.25 44.56 -3.01
CA THR A 926 -7.44 45.95 -3.47
C THR A 926 -8.90 46.40 -3.50
N LEU A 927 -9.86 45.50 -3.31
CA LEU A 927 -11.30 45.77 -3.22
C LEU A 927 -11.79 45.81 -1.76
N GLY A 928 -10.90 45.66 -0.78
CA GLY A 928 -11.24 45.69 0.64
C GLY A 928 -11.89 44.40 1.14
N ARG A 929 -11.75 43.28 0.41
CA ARG A 929 -12.16 41.96 0.89
C ARG A 929 -11.03 41.40 1.76
N ARG A 930 -11.37 41.03 2.99
CA ARG A 930 -10.47 40.34 3.91
C ARG A 930 -10.09 38.97 3.37
#